data_AF-A0A2R9SYE8-F1
#
_entry.id   AF-A0A2R9SYE8-F1
#
_cell.length_a   1.000
_cell.length_b   1.000
_cell.length_c   1.000
_cell.angle_alpha   90.00
_cell.angle_beta   90.00
_cell.angle_gamma   90.00
#
_symmetry.space_group_name_H-M   'P 1'
#
loop_
_entity.id
_entity.type
_entity.pdbx_description
1 polymer ?
#
loop_
_entity_poly.entity_id
_entity_poly.type
_entity_poly.pdbx_seq_one_letter_code
_entity_poly.pdbx_strand_id
1 'polypeptide(L)'
;MRSIKQRISLAMMLVMMFSIVPLTYADETQPGVRNLARDATYTWSEAPESAYPDPGNKLNDGIHGTRNVLDPAWVGHLRKKTREVVFDLGEPKSISGINARFLQDWPGSAILFPLTVSMYVSDDNVHWANLTNKATQTLWVDGPPVDETYAWDSQADGVPGFDEAEFAYARYVKVTFSMHTRAWTFIDEIEITGTDGKASGAVQLPAQDFNYLQPGEATAGIHNLSLLYNGQYANGEGDWSKEEIIPQISYVNQDGEPVDWLFDGVLTLGLISPDGRDYGGGANLKDWNWYLDKTFDADGEMYQLNEATKEIGVKLGQPDHKTKVVVMIPDTGEYQTDFGDVDGDGISENFNGGAIGEESAMANRQKAIRWWMDEVLQRWDTNQYSNLELVGLYWLSEQVSTSASGPDMLKYVNGQIHDEGLKSFWIPHFLAYKSYMWDEVGFDAVAFQPNYFFEDMGNERLDDAAYTAKRFGMGVEIEFDGRMLSDQVFRNRYKEYLDGGVKYGYMKDAFKAYYMGSGPVLRDAATSQDPDIRMMYDWLYQFVKGTYQLENTGSLHLKGLVDQLEQAGEFANQGAARSLVAKLDSVIRFEEKGNKKQAAHHLDGFMKLLDSHKQSGAVSARAYPLLKANGEYLAKHLQ
;
A
#
# COMPACT_ATOMS: atom_id res chain seq x y z
N MET A 1 107.80 -14.69 16.93
CA MET A 1 108.38 -14.96 15.59
C MET A 1 107.63 -16.11 14.94
N ARG A 2 107.12 -15.89 13.72
CA ARG A 2 106.63 -16.86 12.69
C ARG A 2 105.35 -17.69 12.98
N SER A 3 104.18 -17.14 12.61
CA SER A 3 103.35 -17.48 11.41
C SER A 3 103.54 -18.89 10.78
N ILE A 4 102.58 -19.62 10.20
CA ILE A 4 101.20 -19.42 9.73
C ILE A 4 100.76 -20.78 9.11
N LYS A 5 99.44 -21.03 9.07
CA LYS A 5 98.66 -21.95 8.20
C LYS A 5 98.49 -23.43 8.56
N GLN A 6 97.19 -23.74 8.62
CA GLN A 6 96.47 -25.00 8.38
C GLN A 6 95.99 -25.79 9.60
N ARG A 7 94.66 -26.00 9.59
CA ARG A 7 93.82 -26.90 10.38
C ARG A 7 93.29 -26.29 11.69
N ILE A 8 92.03 -25.85 11.65
CA ILE A 8 90.89 -26.44 12.37
C ILE A 8 89.65 -25.68 11.84
N SER A 9 89.00 -26.26 10.83
CA SER A 9 87.62 -25.94 10.45
C SER A 9 86.74 -27.01 11.09
N LEU A 10 86.33 -26.83 12.35
CA LEU A 10 85.29 -27.67 12.96
C LEU A 10 84.74 -27.06 14.27
N ALA A 11 84.20 -25.83 14.22
CA ALA A 11 83.36 -25.28 15.29
C ALA A 11 82.66 -23.97 14.86
N MET A 12 81.94 -23.97 13.73
CA MET A 12 81.06 -22.85 13.35
C MET A 12 80.03 -23.27 12.28
N MET A 13 79.42 -24.45 12.45
CA MET A 13 78.25 -24.91 11.66
C MET A 13 77.29 -25.68 12.57
N LEU A 14 76.73 -25.00 13.57
CA LEU A 14 75.68 -25.58 14.41
C LEU A 14 74.59 -24.56 14.82
N VAL A 15 74.50 -23.42 14.13
CA VAL A 15 73.44 -22.39 14.37
C VAL A 15 72.82 -21.86 13.06
N MET A 16 73.01 -22.52 11.92
CA MET A 16 72.29 -22.18 10.66
C MET A 16 71.75 -23.44 9.98
N MET A 17 70.93 -24.18 10.70
CA MET A 17 69.85 -24.98 10.10
C MET A 17 68.58 -24.66 10.88
N PHE A 18 68.09 -23.43 10.72
CA PHE A 18 66.65 -23.22 10.73
C PHE A 18 66.14 -24.00 9.52
N SER A 19 65.80 -25.26 9.75
CA SER A 19 64.98 -26.01 8.84
C SER A 19 63.71 -25.20 8.66
N ILE A 20 63.56 -24.67 7.46
CA ILE A 20 62.33 -24.18 6.88
C ILE A 20 61.29 -25.25 7.18
N VAL A 21 60.50 -25.05 8.23
CA VAL A 21 59.17 -25.63 8.27
C VAL A 21 58.50 -24.95 7.09
N PRO A 22 58.07 -25.67 6.03
CA PRO A 22 57.10 -25.06 5.15
C PRO A 22 55.96 -24.69 6.10
N LEU A 23 55.71 -23.39 6.30
CA LEU A 23 54.33 -22.99 6.48
C LEU A 23 53.66 -23.45 5.20
N THR A 24 53.20 -24.70 5.21
CA THR A 24 51.94 -25.01 4.57
C THR A 24 50.99 -24.03 5.23
N TYR A 25 50.80 -22.87 4.59
CA TYR A 25 49.45 -22.37 4.47
C TYR A 25 48.66 -23.60 4.05
N ALA A 26 47.93 -24.17 5.01
CA ALA A 26 46.75 -24.89 4.61
C ALA A 26 46.01 -23.84 3.77
N ASP A 27 45.99 -24.04 2.45
CA ASP A 27 44.80 -23.67 1.71
C ASP A 27 43.69 -24.31 2.54
N GLU A 28 43.03 -23.51 3.38
CA GLU A 28 41.69 -23.86 3.80
C GLU A 28 40.96 -24.01 2.48
N THR A 29 40.83 -25.26 2.03
CA THR A 29 39.98 -25.62 0.91
C THR A 29 38.63 -25.01 1.25
N GLN A 30 38.31 -23.87 0.65
CA GLN A 30 37.01 -23.26 0.82
C GLN A 30 35.99 -24.36 0.54
N PRO A 31 35.02 -24.61 1.44
CA PRO A 31 34.05 -25.67 1.23
C PRO A 31 33.41 -25.45 -0.14
N GLY A 32 33.30 -26.51 -0.93
CA GLY A 32 32.74 -26.40 -2.28
C GLY A 32 31.31 -25.88 -2.24
N VAL A 33 30.92 -25.09 -3.25
CA VAL A 33 29.54 -24.62 -3.40
C VAL A 33 28.59 -25.82 -3.45
N ARG A 34 27.54 -25.79 -2.63
CA ARG A 34 26.54 -26.87 -2.46
C ARG A 34 25.16 -26.31 -2.14
N ASN A 35 24.13 -27.15 -2.19
CA ASN A 35 22.81 -26.81 -1.66
C ASN A 35 22.84 -26.91 -0.12
N LEU A 36 22.86 -25.77 0.55
CA LEU A 36 22.84 -25.59 2.00
C LEU A 36 21.48 -25.94 2.63
N ALA A 37 20.38 -25.87 1.86
CA ALA A 37 19.05 -26.20 2.36
C ALA A 37 18.92 -27.66 2.80
N ARG A 38 19.74 -28.58 2.23
CA ARG A 38 19.70 -30.02 2.53
C ARG A 38 19.94 -30.39 3.99
N ASP A 39 20.74 -29.60 4.69
CA ASP A 39 21.05 -29.82 6.10
C ASP A 39 20.26 -28.88 7.03
N ALA A 40 19.47 -27.98 6.45
CA ALA A 40 18.72 -26.96 7.18
C ALA A 40 17.39 -27.51 7.71
N THR A 41 16.90 -26.89 8.78
CA THR A 41 15.50 -27.01 9.20
C THR A 41 14.73 -25.80 8.71
N TYR A 42 13.44 -25.95 8.43
CA TYR A 42 12.60 -24.80 8.09
C TYR A 42 11.24 -24.81 8.79
N THR A 43 10.61 -23.63 8.80
CA THR A 43 9.28 -23.42 9.37
C THR A 43 8.40 -22.62 8.40
N TRP A 44 7.11 -22.92 8.43
CA TRP A 44 6.07 -22.19 7.71
C TRP A 44 5.44 -21.10 8.59
N SER A 45 5.10 -19.94 8.00
CA SER A 45 4.22 -18.96 8.65
C SER A 45 2.80 -19.47 8.83
N GLU A 46 2.34 -20.33 7.91
CA GLU A 46 1.06 -21.03 7.97
C GLU A 46 1.22 -22.45 7.42
N ALA A 47 0.70 -23.45 8.14
CA ALA A 47 0.79 -24.84 7.71
C ALA A 47 0.13 -25.06 6.34
N PRO A 48 0.68 -25.96 5.50
CA PRO A 48 0.05 -26.34 4.25
C PRO A 48 -1.26 -27.10 4.47
N GLU A 49 -2.06 -27.14 3.42
CA GLU A 49 -3.35 -27.85 3.45
C GLU A 49 -3.12 -29.35 3.57
N SER A 50 -3.98 -30.04 4.33
CA SER A 50 -3.83 -31.47 4.59
C SER A 50 -3.92 -32.36 3.34
N ALA A 51 -4.50 -31.84 2.25
CA ALA A 51 -4.56 -32.52 0.96
C ALA A 51 -3.20 -32.58 0.25
N TYR A 52 -2.33 -31.60 0.52
CA TYR A 52 -0.99 -31.47 -0.05
C TYR A 52 0.01 -31.11 1.06
N PRO A 53 0.21 -32.01 2.03
CA PRO A 53 0.89 -31.69 3.27
C PRO A 53 2.41 -31.64 3.09
N ASP A 54 3.06 -31.01 4.05
CA ASP A 54 4.51 -31.07 4.23
C ASP A 54 4.82 -31.68 5.60
N PRO A 55 5.47 -32.87 5.67
CA PRO A 55 5.92 -33.45 6.93
C PRO A 55 7.13 -32.73 7.55
N GLY A 56 7.65 -31.68 6.91
CA GLY A 56 8.73 -30.81 7.41
C GLY A 56 10.08 -31.01 6.71
N ASN A 57 10.09 -31.65 5.54
CA ASN A 57 11.31 -31.89 4.77
C ASN A 57 11.11 -31.90 3.25
N LYS A 58 9.90 -31.69 2.73
CA LYS A 58 9.68 -31.74 1.28
C LYS A 58 10.38 -30.62 0.54
N LEU A 59 10.47 -29.44 1.15
CA LEU A 59 11.08 -28.28 0.48
C LEU A 59 12.62 -28.35 0.38
N ASN A 60 13.25 -29.38 0.95
CA ASN A 60 14.71 -29.54 0.91
C ASN A 60 15.15 -31.01 0.83
N ASP A 61 14.29 -31.92 0.37
CA ASP A 61 14.63 -33.32 0.18
C ASP A 61 15.23 -33.62 -1.20
N GLY A 62 15.23 -32.63 -2.10
CA GLY A 62 15.80 -32.74 -3.43
C GLY A 62 14.93 -33.35 -4.49
N ILE A 63 13.66 -33.56 -4.19
CA ILE A 63 12.72 -34.19 -5.09
C ILE A 63 11.94 -33.07 -5.78
N HIS A 64 12.20 -32.91 -7.06
CA HIS A 64 11.40 -32.01 -7.89
C HIS A 64 10.13 -32.73 -8.36
N GLY A 65 8.98 -32.11 -8.13
CA GLY A 65 7.69 -32.62 -8.56
C GLY A 65 7.57 -32.67 -10.08
N THR A 66 6.94 -33.71 -10.60
CA THR A 66 6.56 -33.77 -12.01
C THR A 66 5.42 -32.77 -12.29
N ARG A 67 5.15 -32.47 -13.57
CA ARG A 67 3.98 -31.68 -14.02
C ARG A 67 2.66 -32.46 -13.88
N ASN A 68 2.48 -33.06 -12.72
CA ASN A 68 1.29 -33.80 -12.30
C ASN A 68 0.90 -33.25 -10.94
N VAL A 69 -0.31 -32.68 -10.86
CA VAL A 69 -0.87 -32.10 -9.63
C VAL A 69 -1.07 -33.13 -8.51
N LEU A 70 -0.97 -34.43 -8.80
CA LEU A 70 -1.05 -35.51 -7.81
C LEU A 70 0.32 -36.02 -7.38
N ASP A 71 1.41 -35.45 -7.90
CA ASP A 71 2.76 -35.80 -7.47
C ASP A 71 2.93 -35.43 -5.98
N PRO A 72 3.28 -36.39 -5.11
CA PRO A 72 3.40 -36.13 -3.68
C PRO A 72 4.54 -35.16 -3.32
N ALA A 73 5.44 -34.82 -4.25
CA ALA A 73 6.46 -33.79 -4.00
C ALA A 73 5.83 -32.39 -3.78
N TRP A 74 4.67 -32.11 -4.40
CA TRP A 74 4.02 -30.81 -4.25
C TRP A 74 3.44 -30.61 -2.83
N VAL A 75 3.72 -29.43 -2.28
CA VAL A 75 3.11 -28.86 -1.08
C VAL A 75 2.13 -27.77 -1.51
N GLY A 76 0.92 -27.78 -0.95
CA GLY A 76 -0.18 -26.93 -1.41
C GLY A 76 -0.71 -26.00 -0.32
N HIS A 77 -0.92 -24.74 -0.70
CA HIS A 77 -1.57 -23.73 0.13
C HIS A 77 -2.79 -23.14 -0.56
N LEU A 78 -3.75 -22.69 0.25
CA LEU A 78 -4.96 -22.05 -0.23
C LEU A 78 -5.25 -20.75 0.56
N ARG A 79 -5.57 -19.67 -0.17
CA ARG A 79 -6.16 -18.42 0.37
C ARG A 79 -5.35 -17.74 1.50
N LYS A 80 -5.99 -16.80 2.18
CA LYS A 80 -5.50 -16.06 3.36
C LYS A 80 -4.31 -15.16 3.02
N LYS A 81 -3.26 -15.22 3.82
CA LYS A 81 -2.14 -14.27 3.81
C LYS A 81 -0.97 -14.77 2.97
N THR A 82 -0.09 -13.86 2.59
CA THR A 82 1.28 -14.16 2.12
C THR A 82 1.90 -15.31 2.92
N ARG A 83 2.50 -16.28 2.21
CA ARG A 83 3.20 -17.41 2.85
C ARG A 83 4.67 -17.09 3.01
N GLU A 84 5.25 -17.59 4.09
CA GLU A 84 6.68 -17.48 4.37
C GLU A 84 7.25 -18.85 4.76
N VAL A 85 8.39 -19.17 4.20
CA VAL A 85 9.23 -20.30 4.60
C VAL A 85 10.55 -19.74 5.10
N VAL A 86 10.92 -20.07 6.34
CA VAL A 86 12.20 -19.66 6.92
C VAL A 86 13.07 -20.88 7.14
N PHE A 87 14.24 -20.90 6.51
CA PHE A 87 15.31 -21.87 6.72
C PHE A 87 16.30 -21.36 7.77
N ASP A 88 16.60 -22.20 8.76
CA ASP A 88 17.74 -22.03 9.68
C ASP A 88 18.90 -22.92 9.19
N LEU A 89 19.97 -22.29 8.72
CA LEU A 89 21.16 -22.99 8.23
C LEU A 89 22.04 -23.54 9.37
N GLY A 90 21.63 -23.35 10.64
CA GLY A 90 22.31 -23.79 11.86
C GLY A 90 23.42 -22.84 12.33
N GLU A 91 24.12 -22.22 11.39
CA GLU A 91 25.16 -21.22 11.60
C GLU A 91 25.21 -20.24 10.41
N PRO A 92 25.87 -19.07 10.53
CA PRO A 92 26.04 -18.17 9.40
C PRO A 92 26.88 -18.78 8.28
N LYS A 93 26.38 -18.71 7.04
CA LYS A 93 26.98 -19.28 5.82
C LYS A 93 26.98 -18.26 4.68
N SER A 94 27.82 -18.49 3.68
CA SER A 94 27.91 -17.68 2.47
C SER A 94 26.95 -18.22 1.41
N ILE A 95 25.94 -17.42 1.03
CA ILE A 95 24.83 -17.77 0.14
C ILE A 95 25.00 -17.05 -1.20
N SER A 96 24.98 -17.80 -2.30
CA SER A 96 25.15 -17.28 -3.67
C SER A 96 23.91 -17.48 -4.55
N GLY A 97 22.93 -18.28 -4.12
CA GLY A 97 21.69 -18.42 -4.88
C GLY A 97 20.54 -19.01 -4.10
N ILE A 98 19.32 -18.69 -4.50
CA ILE A 98 18.08 -19.24 -3.95
C ILE A 98 17.15 -19.55 -5.12
N ASN A 99 16.67 -20.79 -5.21
CA ASN A 99 15.65 -21.20 -6.18
C ASN A 99 14.38 -21.63 -5.44
N ALA A 100 13.22 -21.18 -5.88
CA ALA A 100 11.92 -21.66 -5.41
C ALA A 100 11.05 -22.03 -6.62
N ARG A 101 10.57 -23.28 -6.66
CA ARG A 101 9.85 -23.81 -7.82
C ARG A 101 8.37 -24.01 -7.54
N PHE A 102 7.55 -23.54 -8.47
CA PHE A 102 6.09 -23.54 -8.34
C PHE A 102 5.45 -24.26 -9.51
N LEU A 103 4.25 -24.78 -9.28
CA LEU A 103 3.39 -25.38 -10.31
C LEU A 103 2.21 -24.47 -10.61
N GLN A 104 1.79 -24.46 -11.87
CA GLN A 104 0.50 -23.94 -12.32
C GLN A 104 -0.24 -25.03 -13.10
N ASP A 105 -1.55 -25.11 -12.87
CA ASP A 105 -2.47 -25.91 -13.67
C ASP A 105 -3.82 -25.18 -13.72
N TRP A 106 -4.01 -24.44 -14.81
CA TRP A 106 -5.17 -23.57 -15.02
C TRP A 106 -5.79 -23.81 -16.41
N PRO A 107 -7.14 -23.90 -16.50
CA PRO A 107 -8.12 -23.88 -15.41
C PRO A 107 -8.33 -25.25 -14.73
N GLY A 108 -7.51 -26.28 -15.04
CA GLY A 108 -7.73 -27.68 -14.66
C GLY A 108 -7.89 -27.93 -13.16
N SER A 109 -6.88 -27.58 -12.38
CA SER A 109 -6.85 -27.79 -10.92
C SER A 109 -6.93 -26.49 -10.11
N ALA A 110 -7.13 -25.36 -10.79
CA ALA A 110 -7.15 -24.02 -10.19
C ALA A 110 -5.90 -23.74 -9.34
N ILE A 111 -4.72 -24.06 -9.87
CA ILE A 111 -3.41 -23.78 -9.26
C ILE A 111 -2.75 -22.67 -10.08
N LEU A 112 -2.32 -21.59 -9.43
CA LEU A 112 -1.69 -20.45 -10.09
C LEU A 112 -0.34 -20.13 -9.47
N PHE A 113 0.57 -19.62 -10.30
CA PHE A 113 1.82 -19.06 -9.81
C PHE A 113 1.56 -17.87 -8.87
N PRO A 114 2.39 -17.70 -7.83
CA PRO A 114 2.38 -16.47 -7.05
C PRO A 114 2.76 -15.29 -7.97
N LEU A 115 2.10 -14.14 -7.80
CA LEU A 115 2.45 -12.95 -8.58
C LEU A 115 3.79 -12.34 -8.15
N THR A 116 4.22 -12.63 -6.92
CA THR A 116 5.49 -12.14 -6.37
C THR A 116 6.09 -13.18 -5.44
N VAL A 117 7.38 -13.46 -5.64
CA VAL A 117 8.23 -14.21 -4.73
C VAL A 117 9.37 -13.30 -4.29
N SER A 118 9.55 -13.14 -2.98
CA SER A 118 10.62 -12.33 -2.40
C SER A 118 11.53 -13.21 -1.56
N MET A 119 12.83 -12.91 -1.60
CA MET A 119 13.86 -13.70 -0.92
C MET A 119 14.65 -12.78 0.01
N TYR A 120 14.89 -13.24 1.24
CA TYR A 120 15.53 -12.47 2.29
C TYR A 120 16.58 -13.30 3.02
N VAL A 121 17.51 -12.61 3.66
CA VAL A 121 18.46 -13.18 4.62
C VAL A 121 18.40 -12.46 5.96
N SER A 122 18.78 -13.15 7.03
CA SER A 122 18.82 -12.61 8.38
C SER A 122 19.87 -13.32 9.25
N ASP A 123 20.42 -12.62 10.24
CA ASP A 123 21.30 -13.21 11.25
C ASP A 123 20.55 -13.68 12.50
N ASP A 124 19.34 -13.16 12.74
CA ASP A 124 18.63 -13.31 14.01
C ASP A 124 17.17 -13.78 13.88
N ASN A 125 16.68 -14.02 12.66
CA ASN A 125 15.31 -14.44 12.37
C ASN A 125 14.24 -13.42 12.77
N VAL A 126 14.62 -12.15 12.96
CA VAL A 126 13.72 -11.06 13.33
C VAL A 126 13.86 -9.91 12.34
N HIS A 127 15.10 -9.50 12.05
CA HIS A 127 15.40 -8.40 11.13
C HIS A 127 15.92 -8.96 9.81
N TRP A 128 15.30 -8.54 8.69
CA TRP A 128 15.49 -9.16 7.38
C TRP A 128 16.08 -8.18 6.38
N ALA A 129 17.06 -8.63 5.61
CA ALA A 129 17.57 -7.92 4.43
C ALA A 129 16.97 -8.55 3.16
N ASN A 130 16.42 -7.74 2.25
CA ASN A 130 15.92 -8.23 0.97
C ASN A 130 17.07 -8.51 0.01
N LEU A 131 17.03 -9.69 -0.63
CA LEU A 131 17.95 -10.05 -1.73
C LEU A 131 17.31 -9.75 -3.09
N THR A 132 16.04 -10.11 -3.26
CA THR A 132 15.30 -9.85 -4.49
C THR A 132 13.79 -9.90 -4.26
N ASN A 133 13.07 -9.26 -5.19
CA ASN A 133 11.66 -9.50 -5.45
C ASN A 133 11.52 -9.93 -6.92
N LYS A 134 10.77 -10.99 -7.19
CA LYS A 134 10.59 -11.54 -8.54
C LYS A 134 9.11 -11.69 -8.83
N ALA A 135 8.67 -11.20 -9.98
CA ALA A 135 7.34 -11.42 -10.53
C ALA A 135 7.31 -12.72 -11.36
N THR A 136 6.11 -13.29 -11.53
CA THR A 136 5.91 -14.39 -12.48
C THR A 136 6.32 -13.99 -13.89
N GLN A 137 7.03 -14.87 -14.59
CA GLN A 137 7.58 -14.63 -15.93
C GLN A 137 6.53 -14.81 -17.03
N THR A 138 5.63 -15.77 -16.86
CA THR A 138 4.65 -16.15 -17.90
C THR A 138 3.23 -15.70 -17.58
N LEU A 139 3.00 -15.17 -16.37
CA LEU A 139 1.66 -14.98 -15.81
C LEU A 139 0.86 -16.29 -15.86
N TRP A 140 -0.45 -16.16 -15.72
CA TRP A 140 -1.39 -17.26 -15.75
C TRP A 140 -1.71 -17.61 -17.20
N VAL A 141 -1.39 -18.85 -17.57
CA VAL A 141 -1.59 -19.39 -18.91
C VAL A 141 -2.57 -20.55 -18.85
N ASP A 142 -3.53 -20.55 -19.76
CA ASP A 142 -4.40 -21.70 -20.01
C ASP A 142 -3.57 -22.82 -20.63
N GLY A 143 -3.65 -24.03 -20.10
CA GLY A 143 -2.92 -25.15 -20.69
C GLY A 143 -2.70 -26.33 -19.78
N PRO A 144 -1.92 -27.33 -20.24
CA PRO A 144 -1.47 -28.40 -19.37
C PRO A 144 -0.62 -27.84 -18.22
N PRO A 145 -0.41 -28.59 -17.12
CA PRO A 145 0.40 -28.11 -16.01
C PRO A 145 1.80 -27.68 -16.47
N VAL A 146 2.22 -26.51 -15.99
CA VAL A 146 3.55 -25.93 -16.22
C VAL A 146 4.19 -25.57 -14.89
N ASP A 147 5.51 -25.48 -14.86
CA ASP A 147 6.26 -25.09 -13.68
C ASP A 147 7.16 -23.89 -13.98
N GLU A 148 7.41 -23.09 -12.96
CA GLU A 148 8.26 -21.90 -13.02
C GLU A 148 9.20 -21.89 -11.80
N THR A 149 10.46 -21.49 -12.03
CA THR A 149 11.44 -21.29 -10.96
C THR A 149 11.73 -19.81 -10.80
N TYR A 150 11.55 -19.31 -9.57
CA TYR A 150 11.96 -17.98 -9.15
C TYR A 150 13.35 -18.13 -8.56
N ALA A 151 14.32 -17.42 -9.13
CA ALA A 151 15.73 -17.55 -8.77
C ALA A 151 16.29 -16.20 -8.35
N TRP A 152 17.13 -16.21 -7.32
CA TRP A 152 18.14 -15.18 -7.08
C TRP A 152 19.50 -15.82 -7.29
N ASP A 153 20.37 -15.18 -8.06
CA ASP A 153 21.76 -15.57 -8.26
C ASP A 153 22.67 -14.36 -8.05
N SER A 154 23.62 -14.45 -7.13
CA SER A 154 24.47 -13.31 -6.78
C SER A 154 25.36 -12.82 -7.92
N GLN A 155 25.68 -13.66 -8.91
CA GLN A 155 26.48 -13.26 -10.07
C GLN A 155 25.61 -12.59 -11.14
N ALA A 156 24.39 -13.07 -11.34
CA ALA A 156 23.47 -12.52 -12.35
C ALA A 156 22.70 -11.28 -11.86
N ASP A 157 22.23 -11.31 -10.61
CA ASP A 157 21.40 -10.28 -9.99
C ASP A 157 22.20 -9.32 -9.09
N GLY A 158 23.39 -9.73 -8.64
CA GLY A 158 24.19 -8.99 -7.65
C GLY A 158 23.71 -9.21 -6.21
N VAL A 159 24.52 -8.73 -5.26
CA VAL A 159 24.13 -8.59 -3.85
C VAL A 159 23.69 -7.15 -3.60
N PRO A 160 22.44 -6.88 -3.17
CA PRO A 160 21.93 -5.51 -3.05
C PRO A 160 22.81 -4.58 -2.21
N GLY A 161 23.25 -3.48 -2.82
CA GLY A 161 24.12 -2.48 -2.19
C GLY A 161 25.62 -2.83 -2.19
N PHE A 162 26.04 -3.92 -2.84
CA PHE A 162 27.43 -4.40 -2.87
C PHE A 162 27.84 -4.94 -4.25
N ASP A 163 28.29 -4.05 -5.14
CA ASP A 163 28.59 -4.36 -6.56
C ASP A 163 29.65 -5.45 -6.78
N GLU A 164 30.59 -5.63 -5.85
CA GLU A 164 31.69 -6.61 -5.96
C GLU A 164 31.48 -7.86 -5.07
N ALA A 165 30.36 -7.95 -4.35
CA ALA A 165 30.12 -9.08 -3.46
C ALA A 165 29.64 -10.32 -4.23
N GLU A 166 30.22 -11.47 -3.88
CA GLU A 166 29.89 -12.76 -4.50
C GLU A 166 28.88 -13.55 -3.65
N PHE A 167 28.73 -13.22 -2.37
CA PHE A 167 27.84 -13.94 -1.45
C PHE A 167 27.17 -12.99 -0.45
N ALA A 168 25.91 -13.29 -0.13
CA ALA A 168 25.28 -12.83 1.10
C ALA A 168 25.71 -13.71 2.28
N TYR A 169 26.12 -13.13 3.40
CA TYR A 169 26.55 -13.86 4.60
C TYR A 169 25.50 -13.75 5.69
N ALA A 170 24.84 -14.86 6.01
CA ALA A 170 23.74 -14.88 6.98
C ALA A 170 23.45 -16.31 7.49
N ARG A 171 22.68 -16.43 8.58
CA ARG A 171 22.23 -17.73 9.12
C ARG A 171 20.86 -18.17 8.61
N TYR A 172 19.94 -17.23 8.43
CA TYR A 172 18.57 -17.51 8.07
C TYR A 172 18.29 -17.06 6.64
N VAL A 173 17.50 -17.85 5.92
CA VAL A 173 17.00 -17.54 4.58
C VAL A 173 15.48 -17.62 4.61
N LYS A 174 14.79 -16.60 4.08
CA LYS A 174 13.34 -16.57 3.99
C LYS A 174 12.88 -16.42 2.56
N VAL A 175 11.95 -17.28 2.14
CA VAL A 175 11.23 -17.15 0.87
C VAL A 175 9.78 -16.81 1.20
N THR A 176 9.28 -15.69 0.67
CA THR A 176 7.89 -15.27 0.82
C THR A 176 7.19 -15.25 -0.53
N PHE A 177 5.93 -15.66 -0.62
CA PHE A 177 5.19 -15.63 -1.87
C PHE A 177 3.73 -15.22 -1.67
N SER A 178 3.21 -14.45 -2.62
CA SER A 178 1.83 -13.96 -2.59
C SER A 178 0.83 -15.09 -2.84
N MET A 179 -0.31 -15.03 -2.14
CA MET A 179 -1.40 -15.99 -2.29
C MET A 179 -2.49 -15.46 -3.20
N HIS A 180 -3.02 -16.32 -4.06
CA HIS A 180 -4.20 -15.99 -4.86
C HIS A 180 -5.48 -16.10 -4.03
N THR A 181 -6.50 -15.28 -4.33
CA THR A 181 -7.77 -15.26 -3.58
C THR A 181 -8.68 -16.44 -3.88
N ARG A 182 -8.52 -17.06 -5.05
CA ARG A 182 -9.45 -18.06 -5.59
C ARG A 182 -8.77 -19.35 -6.05
N ALA A 183 -7.44 -19.42 -5.97
CA ALA A 183 -6.64 -20.53 -6.51
C ALA A 183 -5.69 -21.06 -5.45
N TRP A 184 -5.22 -22.28 -5.68
CA TRP A 184 -4.13 -22.89 -4.96
C TRP A 184 -2.79 -22.29 -5.39
N THR A 185 -1.80 -22.38 -4.50
CA THR A 185 -0.39 -22.15 -4.82
C THR A 185 0.41 -23.38 -4.40
N PHE A 186 1.15 -23.96 -5.34
CA PHE A 186 1.91 -25.20 -5.15
C PHE A 186 3.40 -24.95 -5.28
N ILE A 187 4.18 -25.53 -4.36
CA ILE A 187 5.64 -25.45 -4.27
C ILE A 187 6.20 -26.82 -3.91
N ASP A 188 7.34 -27.22 -4.47
CA ASP A 188 7.98 -28.52 -4.21
C ASP A 188 9.33 -28.40 -3.50
N GLU A 189 10.26 -27.61 -4.03
CA GLU A 189 11.65 -27.51 -3.52
C GLU A 189 12.11 -26.05 -3.44
N ILE A 190 12.84 -25.73 -2.37
CA ILE A 190 13.63 -24.52 -2.22
C ILE A 190 15.11 -24.91 -2.07
N GLU A 191 15.91 -24.49 -3.04
CA GLU A 191 17.36 -24.75 -3.03
C GLU A 191 18.11 -23.49 -2.61
N ILE A 192 19.02 -23.60 -1.66
CA ILE A 192 19.85 -22.49 -1.19
C ILE A 192 21.30 -22.85 -1.53
N THR A 193 21.86 -22.24 -2.56
CA THR A 193 23.23 -22.53 -3.00
C THR A 193 24.22 -21.63 -2.28
N GLY A 194 25.32 -22.21 -1.81
CA GLY A 194 26.35 -21.48 -1.07
C GLY A 194 27.45 -22.38 -0.52
N THR A 195 28.21 -21.87 0.44
CA THR A 195 29.31 -22.57 1.10
C THR A 195 29.27 -22.37 2.63
N ASP A 196 29.79 -23.35 3.36
CA ASP A 196 29.88 -23.30 4.82
C ASP A 196 30.88 -22.23 5.27
N GLY A 197 30.59 -21.56 6.39
CA GLY A 197 31.42 -20.47 6.89
C GLY A 197 31.39 -19.22 6.01
N LYS A 198 32.34 -18.31 6.23
CA LYS A 198 32.43 -17.04 5.51
C LYS A 198 33.45 -17.14 4.37
N ALA A 199 32.97 -17.22 3.13
CA ALA A 199 33.81 -17.19 1.94
C ALA A 199 34.43 -15.81 1.68
N SER A 200 35.47 -15.80 0.83
CA SER A 200 35.95 -14.55 0.23
C SER A 200 34.83 -13.91 -0.59
N GLY A 201 34.72 -12.58 -0.53
CA GLY A 201 33.64 -11.85 -1.24
C GLY A 201 32.27 -11.91 -0.55
N ALA A 202 32.17 -12.53 0.63
CA ALA A 202 30.91 -12.61 1.37
C ALA A 202 30.66 -11.37 2.25
N VAL A 203 29.47 -10.77 2.12
CA VAL A 203 29.05 -9.56 2.84
C VAL A 203 27.79 -9.80 3.64
N GLN A 204 27.70 -9.19 4.82
CA GLN A 204 26.48 -9.21 5.63
C GLN A 204 25.64 -8.00 5.23
N LEU A 205 24.39 -8.22 4.84
CA LEU A 205 23.50 -7.15 4.40
C LEU A 205 22.87 -6.47 5.62
N PRO A 206 22.68 -5.14 5.60
CA PRO A 206 21.91 -4.46 6.62
C PRO A 206 20.44 -4.90 6.53
N ALA A 207 19.83 -5.15 7.68
CA ALA A 207 18.39 -5.38 7.73
C ALA A 207 17.61 -4.12 7.32
N GLN A 208 16.42 -4.33 6.79
CA GLN A 208 15.50 -3.28 6.36
C GLN A 208 14.38 -3.13 7.38
N ASP A 209 14.01 -1.89 7.68
CA ASP A 209 12.83 -1.61 8.49
C ASP A 209 11.58 -1.64 7.61
N PHE A 210 10.65 -2.54 7.91
CA PHE A 210 9.36 -2.61 7.23
C PHE A 210 8.39 -1.57 7.81
N ASN A 211 8.37 -0.40 7.19
CA ASN A 211 7.54 0.73 7.58
C ASN A 211 6.58 1.12 6.47
N TYR A 212 5.46 1.73 6.84
CA TYR A 212 4.61 2.38 5.84
C TYR A 212 5.32 3.60 5.24
N LEU A 213 4.93 3.96 4.02
CA LEU A 213 5.21 5.30 3.49
C LEU A 213 4.65 6.34 4.45
N GLN A 214 5.51 7.17 5.03
CA GLN A 214 5.09 8.28 5.88
C GLN A 214 4.70 9.49 5.04
N PRO A 215 3.71 10.30 5.47
CA PRO A 215 3.49 11.62 4.92
C PRO A 215 4.76 12.48 5.01
N GLY A 216 5.14 13.13 3.92
CA GLY A 216 6.41 13.86 3.83
C GLY A 216 6.68 14.38 2.44
N GLU A 217 7.95 14.60 2.09
CA GLU A 217 8.32 15.16 0.78
C GLU A 217 7.76 14.32 -0.39
N ALA A 218 7.87 12.99 -0.31
CA ALA A 218 7.38 12.06 -1.33
C ALA A 218 5.86 12.20 -1.59
N THR A 219 5.07 12.52 -0.56
CA THR A 219 3.62 12.71 -0.67
C THR A 219 3.22 14.17 -0.85
N ALA A 220 4.16 15.07 -1.12
CA ALA A 220 3.97 16.53 -1.05
C ALA A 220 3.36 16.99 0.30
N GLY A 221 3.60 16.23 1.37
CA GLY A 221 3.07 16.45 2.72
C GLY A 221 1.59 16.08 2.88
N ILE A 222 0.99 15.37 1.92
CA ILE A 222 -0.38 14.84 2.04
C ILE A 222 -0.35 13.65 3.01
N HIS A 223 -1.27 13.64 3.98
CA HIS A 223 -1.51 12.52 4.89
C HIS A 223 -2.68 11.66 4.44
N ASN A 224 -3.72 12.29 3.92
CA ASN A 224 -4.99 11.68 3.55
C ASN A 224 -5.46 12.23 2.19
N LEU A 225 -5.22 11.44 1.13
CA LEU A 225 -5.62 11.73 -0.24
C LEU A 225 -7.05 11.23 -0.50
N SER A 226 -7.98 12.14 -0.75
CA SER A 226 -9.36 11.85 -1.14
C SER A 226 -9.45 11.55 -2.63
N LEU A 227 -9.97 10.39 -3.04
CA LEU A 227 -10.27 10.13 -4.45
C LEU A 227 -11.64 10.71 -4.82
N LEU A 228 -11.64 11.68 -5.73
CA LEU A 228 -12.82 12.36 -6.24
C LEU A 228 -13.06 11.93 -7.69
N TYR A 229 -13.92 10.92 -7.87
CA TYR A 229 -14.22 10.38 -9.19
C TYR A 229 -15.10 11.33 -10.00
N ASN A 230 -14.59 11.92 -11.09
CA ASN A 230 -15.30 12.86 -11.98
C ASN A 230 -15.42 12.38 -13.44
N GLY A 231 -15.38 11.07 -13.67
CA GLY A 231 -15.74 10.46 -14.96
C GLY A 231 -17.25 10.51 -15.27
N GLN A 232 -17.67 9.86 -16.36
CA GLN A 232 -19.09 9.67 -16.67
C GLN A 232 -19.67 8.52 -15.85
N TYR A 233 -20.56 8.85 -14.90
CA TYR A 233 -21.28 7.88 -14.07
C TYR A 233 -22.80 8.03 -14.18
N ALA A 234 -23.53 7.04 -13.65
CA ALA A 234 -24.98 7.11 -13.58
C ALA A 234 -25.42 8.29 -12.70
N ASN A 235 -26.60 8.85 -12.98
CA ASN A 235 -27.23 9.92 -12.18
C ASN A 235 -26.39 11.20 -11.99
N GLY A 236 -25.35 11.42 -12.81
CA GLY A 236 -24.45 12.56 -12.64
C GLY A 236 -23.53 12.42 -11.43
N GLU A 237 -23.25 11.20 -10.95
CA GLU A 237 -22.39 10.97 -9.78
C GLU A 237 -20.90 11.37 -9.98
N GLY A 238 -20.51 11.79 -11.18
CA GLY A 238 -19.21 12.42 -11.46
C GLY A 238 -19.28 13.93 -11.66
N ASP A 239 -20.46 14.53 -11.54
CA ASP A 239 -20.67 15.97 -11.66
C ASP A 239 -20.65 16.58 -10.26
N TRP A 240 -19.52 17.19 -9.88
CA TRP A 240 -19.32 17.65 -8.51
C TRP A 240 -19.66 19.13 -8.35
N SER A 241 -20.65 19.44 -7.51
CA SER A 241 -20.87 20.81 -7.04
C SER A 241 -20.00 21.15 -5.82
N LYS A 242 -19.77 22.43 -5.59
CA LYS A 242 -19.14 22.95 -4.36
C LYS A 242 -19.77 22.36 -3.10
N GLU A 243 -21.10 22.34 -3.02
CA GLU A 243 -21.85 21.83 -1.86
C GLU A 243 -21.63 20.33 -1.61
N GLU A 244 -21.39 19.54 -2.66
CA GLU A 244 -21.08 18.12 -2.58
C GLU A 244 -19.62 17.85 -2.20
N ILE A 245 -18.72 18.77 -2.56
CA ILE A 245 -17.29 18.69 -2.22
C ILE A 245 -17.03 19.09 -0.77
N ILE A 246 -17.78 20.05 -0.21
CA ILE A 246 -17.52 20.55 1.16
C ILE A 246 -17.38 19.42 2.20
N PRO A 247 -18.28 18.41 2.27
CA PRO A 247 -18.14 17.30 3.22
C PRO A 247 -16.99 16.35 2.93
N GLN A 248 -16.37 16.41 1.74
CA GLN A 248 -15.17 15.66 1.38
C GLN A 248 -13.93 16.30 2.00
N ILE A 249 -13.77 17.62 1.87
CA ILE A 249 -12.55 18.31 2.33
C ILE A 249 -12.70 18.99 3.70
N SER A 250 -13.90 19.07 4.25
CA SER A 250 -14.19 19.57 5.60
C SER A 250 -15.08 18.62 6.38
N TYR A 251 -14.82 18.49 7.68
CA TYR A 251 -15.78 17.95 8.62
C TYR A 251 -16.89 18.97 8.87
N VAL A 252 -18.14 18.58 8.59
CA VAL A 252 -19.33 19.41 8.80
C VAL A 252 -20.20 18.95 9.96
N ASN A 253 -20.84 19.90 10.63
CA ASN A 253 -21.85 19.61 11.64
C ASN A 253 -23.18 19.14 10.99
N GLN A 254 -24.20 18.85 11.80
CA GLN A 254 -25.51 18.38 11.31
C GLN A 254 -26.29 19.44 10.50
N ASP A 255 -25.91 20.72 10.61
CA ASP A 255 -26.49 21.81 9.85
C ASP A 255 -25.75 22.01 8.50
N GLY A 256 -24.73 21.19 8.21
CA GLY A 256 -23.89 21.28 7.00
C GLY A 256 -22.79 22.34 7.09
N GLU A 257 -22.57 22.95 8.26
CA GLU A 257 -21.54 23.98 8.42
C GLU A 257 -20.16 23.36 8.68
N PRO A 258 -19.11 23.78 7.93
CA PRO A 258 -17.71 23.46 8.20
C PRO A 258 -17.28 23.80 9.63
N VAL A 259 -16.68 22.83 10.32
CA VAL A 259 -16.13 23.02 11.67
C VAL A 259 -14.67 22.61 11.80
N ASP A 260 -14.13 21.84 10.84
CA ASP A 260 -12.71 21.50 10.74
C ASP A 260 -12.34 21.01 9.33
N TRP A 261 -11.06 20.98 8.99
CA TRP A 261 -10.57 20.32 7.77
C TRP A 261 -10.64 18.79 7.90
N LEU A 262 -10.91 18.06 6.82
CA LEU A 262 -10.94 16.60 6.79
C LEU A 262 -9.73 16.05 6.03
N PHE A 263 -9.82 15.89 4.70
CA PHE A 263 -8.72 15.45 3.85
C PHE A 263 -7.82 16.62 3.45
N ASP A 264 -6.50 16.37 3.37
CA ASP A 264 -5.48 17.38 3.06
C ASP A 264 -4.90 17.27 1.64
N GLY A 265 -5.39 16.30 0.86
CA GLY A 265 -5.18 16.22 -0.59
C GLY A 265 -6.40 15.65 -1.32
N VAL A 266 -6.57 16.01 -2.58
CA VAL A 266 -7.63 15.50 -3.47
C VAL A 266 -7.02 15.00 -4.77
N LEU A 267 -7.35 13.77 -5.15
CA LEU A 267 -7.07 13.20 -6.45
C LEU A 267 -8.34 13.27 -7.31
N THR A 268 -8.29 13.99 -8.44
CA THR A 268 -9.37 14.00 -9.44
C THR A 268 -9.07 12.97 -10.53
N LEU A 269 -9.99 12.03 -10.73
CA LEU A 269 -9.84 10.93 -11.69
C LEU A 269 -11.17 10.46 -12.27
N GLY A 270 -11.16 9.83 -13.45
CA GLY A 270 -12.34 9.24 -14.08
C GLY A 270 -12.00 7.92 -14.77
N LEU A 271 -12.90 6.94 -14.68
CA LEU A 271 -12.69 5.62 -15.30
C LEU A 271 -13.30 5.51 -16.70
N ILE A 272 -14.46 6.13 -16.92
CA ILE A 272 -15.27 5.94 -18.13
C ILE A 272 -15.63 7.29 -18.75
N SER A 273 -15.56 7.38 -20.08
CA SER A 273 -16.01 8.54 -20.88
C SER A 273 -17.50 8.46 -21.25
N PRO A 274 -18.12 9.53 -21.77
CA PRO A 274 -19.51 9.50 -22.27
C PRO A 274 -19.78 8.49 -23.37
N ASP A 275 -18.76 8.15 -24.17
CA ASP A 275 -18.86 7.14 -25.21
C ASP A 275 -18.68 5.71 -24.64
N GLY A 276 -18.52 5.57 -23.32
CA GLY A 276 -18.34 4.28 -22.64
C GLY A 276 -16.93 3.69 -22.79
N ARG A 277 -15.94 4.50 -23.17
CA ARG A 277 -14.54 4.05 -23.30
C ARG A 277 -13.80 4.22 -21.98
N ASP A 278 -12.93 3.28 -21.69
CA ASP A 278 -12.19 3.17 -20.43
C ASP A 278 -10.86 3.92 -20.49
N TYR A 279 -10.57 4.79 -19.51
CA TYR A 279 -9.32 5.56 -19.44
C TYR A 279 -8.10 4.71 -19.05
N GLY A 280 -8.28 3.45 -18.66
CA GLY A 280 -7.25 2.44 -18.47
C GLY A 280 -6.80 1.76 -19.77
N GLY A 281 -6.77 2.50 -20.89
CA GLY A 281 -6.17 2.05 -22.15
C GLY A 281 -7.12 1.86 -23.34
N GLY A 282 -8.42 2.19 -23.19
CA GLY A 282 -9.40 2.13 -24.28
C GLY A 282 -9.87 3.49 -24.81
N ALA A 283 -9.62 4.57 -24.09
CA ALA A 283 -10.02 5.93 -24.40
C ALA A 283 -9.12 6.56 -25.49
N ASN A 284 -9.71 7.35 -26.38
CA ASN A 284 -8.99 8.06 -27.44
C ASN A 284 -8.92 9.56 -27.16
N LEU A 285 -8.27 10.32 -28.05
CA LEU A 285 -8.05 11.76 -27.89
C LEU A 285 -9.36 12.55 -27.68
N LYS A 286 -10.49 12.13 -28.26
CA LYS A 286 -11.79 12.78 -28.02
C LYS A 286 -12.21 12.63 -26.56
N ASP A 287 -12.04 11.44 -25.98
CA ASP A 287 -12.37 11.19 -24.57
C ASP A 287 -11.43 11.95 -23.65
N TRP A 288 -10.14 12.00 -23.99
CA TRP A 288 -9.14 12.72 -23.18
C TRP A 288 -9.48 14.21 -23.15
N ASN A 289 -9.78 14.81 -24.30
CA ASN A 289 -10.26 16.19 -24.36
C ASN A 289 -11.54 16.41 -23.54
N TRP A 290 -12.54 15.53 -23.66
CA TRP A 290 -13.76 15.66 -22.87
C TRP A 290 -13.49 15.69 -21.35
N TYR A 291 -12.61 14.81 -20.86
CA TYR A 291 -12.27 14.78 -19.44
C TYR A 291 -11.56 16.07 -19.01
N LEU A 292 -10.58 16.52 -19.81
CA LEU A 292 -9.86 17.75 -19.53
C LEU A 292 -10.81 18.95 -19.53
N ASP A 293 -11.75 19.02 -20.46
CA ASP A 293 -12.75 20.11 -20.55
C ASP A 293 -13.64 20.08 -19.32
N LYS A 294 -14.24 18.92 -19.02
CA LYS A 294 -15.08 18.73 -17.83
C LYS A 294 -14.37 19.15 -16.53
N THR A 295 -13.10 18.77 -16.38
CA THR A 295 -12.32 19.04 -15.16
C THR A 295 -11.94 20.52 -15.02
N PHE A 296 -11.52 21.17 -16.11
CA PHE A 296 -10.86 22.49 -16.09
C PHE A 296 -11.67 23.65 -16.68
N ASP A 297 -12.87 23.40 -17.22
CA ASP A 297 -13.76 24.45 -17.70
C ASP A 297 -14.13 25.44 -16.59
N ALA A 298 -14.64 26.61 -16.98
CA ALA A 298 -14.89 27.73 -16.08
C ALA A 298 -15.87 27.40 -14.93
N ASP A 299 -16.73 26.41 -15.10
CA ASP A 299 -17.63 25.85 -14.08
C ASP A 299 -17.37 24.37 -13.76
N GLY A 300 -16.26 23.81 -14.28
CA GLY A 300 -15.82 22.43 -14.10
C GLY A 300 -15.39 22.07 -12.67
N GLU A 301 -15.08 20.80 -12.41
CA GLU A 301 -14.91 20.32 -11.03
C GLU A 301 -13.75 20.99 -10.28
N MET A 302 -12.68 21.39 -10.99
CA MET A 302 -11.56 22.08 -10.35
C MET A 302 -11.96 23.48 -9.85
N TYR A 303 -12.84 24.18 -10.57
CA TYR A 303 -13.43 25.44 -10.11
C TYR A 303 -14.32 25.21 -8.87
N GLN A 304 -15.14 24.15 -8.87
CA GLN A 304 -16.02 23.82 -7.74
C GLN A 304 -15.20 23.47 -6.49
N LEU A 305 -14.10 22.72 -6.64
CA LEU A 305 -13.16 22.41 -5.56
C LEU A 305 -12.46 23.68 -5.02
N ASN A 306 -12.08 24.60 -5.90
CA ASN A 306 -11.48 25.88 -5.50
C ASN A 306 -12.47 26.70 -4.65
N GLU A 307 -13.71 26.85 -5.11
CA GLU A 307 -14.73 27.62 -4.38
C GLU A 307 -15.13 26.93 -3.06
N ALA A 308 -15.13 25.59 -3.00
CA ALA A 308 -15.39 24.86 -1.76
C ALA A 308 -14.27 25.13 -0.74
N THR A 309 -13.02 25.01 -1.17
CA THR A 309 -11.84 25.28 -0.33
C THR A 309 -11.85 26.71 0.19
N LYS A 310 -12.18 27.68 -0.67
CA LYS A 310 -12.29 29.09 -0.30
C LYS A 310 -13.39 29.36 0.72
N GLU A 311 -14.58 28.79 0.54
CA GLU A 311 -15.69 28.95 1.49
C GLU A 311 -15.32 28.37 2.87
N ILE A 312 -14.75 27.16 2.89
CA ILE A 312 -14.30 26.52 4.13
C ILE A 312 -13.21 27.36 4.80
N GLY A 313 -12.22 27.82 4.03
CA GLY A 313 -11.15 28.70 4.52
C GLY A 313 -11.70 29.95 5.21
N VAL A 314 -12.68 30.63 4.61
CA VAL A 314 -13.33 31.79 5.25
C VAL A 314 -14.06 31.40 6.53
N LYS A 315 -14.85 30.31 6.52
CA LYS A 315 -15.63 29.85 7.68
C LYS A 315 -14.74 29.42 8.86
N LEU A 316 -13.58 28.83 8.57
CA LEU A 316 -12.60 28.37 9.56
C LEU A 316 -11.56 29.45 9.94
N GLY A 317 -11.65 30.67 9.38
CA GLY A 317 -10.70 31.75 9.65
C GLY A 317 -9.31 31.53 9.05
N GLN A 318 -9.20 30.72 8.00
CA GLN A 318 -8.00 30.37 7.24
C GLN A 318 -8.20 30.65 5.74
N PRO A 319 -8.43 31.91 5.32
CA PRO A 319 -8.81 32.25 3.94
C PRO A 319 -7.71 31.92 2.90
N ASP A 320 -6.45 31.85 3.33
CA ASP A 320 -5.29 31.56 2.47
C ASP A 320 -4.97 30.06 2.40
N HIS A 321 -5.79 29.19 3.01
CA HIS A 321 -5.61 27.74 2.94
C HIS A 321 -5.69 27.25 1.50
N LYS A 322 -4.83 26.29 1.15
CA LYS A 322 -4.80 25.63 -0.15
C LYS A 322 -4.98 24.12 -0.02
N THR A 323 -5.93 23.58 -0.78
CA THR A 323 -6.08 22.14 -0.95
C THR A 323 -5.08 21.66 -1.99
N LYS A 324 -4.32 20.61 -1.66
CA LYS A 324 -3.39 19.98 -2.59
C LYS A 324 -4.14 19.09 -3.57
N VAL A 325 -3.76 19.18 -4.83
CA VAL A 325 -4.44 18.49 -5.94
C VAL A 325 -3.47 17.56 -6.65
N VAL A 326 -3.96 16.36 -6.92
CA VAL A 326 -3.35 15.37 -7.80
C VAL A 326 -4.32 15.11 -8.95
N VAL A 327 -3.82 15.06 -10.19
CA VAL A 327 -4.66 14.82 -11.38
C VAL A 327 -4.26 13.52 -12.05
N MET A 328 -5.23 12.71 -12.49
CA MET A 328 -4.92 11.46 -13.17
C MET A 328 -4.14 11.66 -14.48
N ILE A 329 -3.38 10.64 -14.85
CA ILE A 329 -2.83 10.37 -16.18
C ILE A 329 -3.51 9.08 -16.66
N PRO A 330 -4.33 9.13 -17.73
CA PRO A 330 -4.91 7.94 -18.34
C PRO A 330 -3.83 6.99 -18.85
N ASP A 331 -4.15 5.70 -18.89
CA ASP A 331 -3.31 4.74 -19.60
C ASP A 331 -3.58 4.86 -21.11
N THR A 332 -2.52 4.81 -21.89
CA THR A 332 -2.57 4.80 -23.35
C THR A 332 -2.99 3.45 -23.91
N GLY A 333 -2.83 2.37 -23.13
CA GLY A 333 -2.97 1.01 -23.63
C GLY A 333 -1.89 0.66 -24.67
N GLU A 334 -1.87 -0.59 -25.12
CA GLU A 334 -0.79 -1.12 -26.00
C GLU A 334 -1.29 -1.60 -27.36
N TYR A 335 -2.60 -1.54 -27.60
CA TYR A 335 -3.22 -2.17 -28.78
C TYR A 335 -4.08 -1.22 -29.61
N GLN A 336 -4.23 0.03 -29.18
CA GLN A 336 -5.01 1.03 -29.88
C GLN A 336 -4.34 1.42 -31.20
N THR A 337 -5.09 1.38 -32.29
CA THR A 337 -4.56 1.65 -33.63
C THR A 337 -4.91 3.03 -34.18
N ASP A 338 -5.81 3.74 -33.50
CA ASP A 338 -6.33 5.06 -33.88
C ASP A 338 -6.66 5.85 -32.61
N PHE A 339 -5.65 6.53 -32.06
CA PHE A 339 -5.80 7.33 -30.85
C PHE A 339 -6.28 8.75 -31.11
N GLY A 340 -5.79 9.36 -32.17
CA GLY A 340 -5.96 10.77 -32.50
C GLY A 340 -4.61 11.42 -32.72
N ASP A 341 -4.62 12.56 -33.41
CA ASP A 341 -3.45 13.35 -33.75
C ASP A 341 -3.20 14.39 -32.65
N VAL A 342 -2.16 14.17 -31.84
CA VAL A 342 -1.85 15.03 -30.68
C VAL A 342 -0.91 16.19 -31.01
N ASP A 343 -0.20 16.13 -32.13
CA ASP A 343 0.78 17.16 -32.53
C ASP A 343 0.35 17.98 -33.77
N GLY A 344 -0.77 17.63 -34.39
CA GLY A 344 -1.37 18.32 -35.51
C GLY A 344 -0.71 18.03 -36.86
N ASP A 345 0.07 16.94 -36.97
CA ASP A 345 0.74 16.55 -38.21
C ASP A 345 -0.19 15.88 -39.25
N GLY A 346 -1.44 15.61 -38.87
CA GLY A 346 -2.48 14.98 -39.66
C GLY A 346 -2.50 13.44 -39.58
N ILE A 347 -1.67 12.84 -38.73
CA ILE A 347 -1.54 11.39 -38.54
C ILE A 347 -2.01 11.04 -37.12
N SER A 348 -2.95 10.11 -37.04
CA SER A 348 -3.42 9.59 -35.75
C SER A 348 -2.36 8.69 -35.12
N GLU A 349 -2.14 8.85 -33.82
CA GLU A 349 -1.20 8.01 -33.10
C GLU A 349 -1.69 6.56 -33.02
N ASN A 350 -0.78 5.63 -33.31
CA ASN A 350 -1.03 4.19 -33.22
C ASN A 350 -0.09 3.61 -32.16
N PHE A 351 -0.65 2.94 -31.16
CA PHE A 351 0.06 2.37 -30.02
C PHE A 351 0.31 0.87 -30.16
N ASN A 352 -0.16 0.25 -31.24
CA ASN A 352 -0.06 -1.18 -31.46
C ASN A 352 1.32 -1.55 -32.02
N GLY A 353 2.20 -2.08 -31.15
CA GLY A 353 3.55 -2.54 -31.53
C GLY A 353 3.55 -3.60 -32.63
N GLY A 354 2.52 -4.45 -32.69
CA GLY A 354 2.36 -5.45 -33.75
C GLY A 354 2.04 -4.84 -35.13
N ALA A 355 1.51 -3.61 -35.18
CA ALA A 355 1.14 -2.92 -36.41
C ALA A 355 2.28 -2.03 -36.95
N ILE A 356 3.00 -1.33 -36.07
CA ILE A 356 3.97 -0.28 -36.45
C ILE A 356 5.39 -0.48 -35.87
N GLY A 357 5.62 -1.56 -35.13
CA GLY A 357 6.85 -1.83 -34.39
C GLY A 357 6.84 -1.24 -32.99
N GLU A 358 7.46 -1.94 -32.04
CA GLU A 358 7.48 -1.59 -30.61
C GLU A 358 8.08 -0.20 -30.33
N GLU A 359 9.16 0.17 -31.04
CA GLU A 359 9.81 1.47 -30.87
C GLU A 359 8.88 2.63 -31.27
N SER A 360 8.24 2.53 -32.44
CA SER A 360 7.29 3.54 -32.92
C SER A 360 6.05 3.61 -32.02
N ALA A 361 5.53 2.47 -31.58
CA ALA A 361 4.39 2.40 -30.67
C ALA A 361 4.71 3.05 -29.31
N MET A 362 5.88 2.75 -28.74
CA MET A 362 6.35 3.39 -27.51
C MET A 362 6.48 4.91 -27.69
N ALA A 363 7.11 5.37 -28.77
CA ALA A 363 7.27 6.80 -29.04
C ALA A 363 5.91 7.52 -29.14
N ASN A 364 4.92 6.91 -29.80
CA ASN A 364 3.57 7.46 -29.91
C ASN A 364 2.87 7.54 -28.54
N ARG A 365 2.99 6.50 -27.70
CA ARG A 365 2.44 6.49 -26.34
C ARG A 365 3.09 7.58 -25.48
N GLN A 366 4.42 7.70 -25.53
CA GLN A 366 5.17 8.75 -24.84
C GLN A 366 4.75 10.16 -25.27
N LYS A 367 4.50 10.34 -26.57
CA LYS A 367 3.98 11.60 -27.14
C LYS A 367 2.59 11.93 -26.58
N ALA A 368 1.67 10.97 -26.54
CA ALA A 368 0.33 11.17 -26.00
C ALA A 368 0.36 11.52 -24.50
N ILE A 369 1.20 10.86 -23.71
CA ILE A 369 1.38 11.21 -22.29
C ILE A 369 1.93 12.63 -22.13
N ARG A 370 2.95 13.02 -22.92
CA ARG A 370 3.49 14.38 -22.85
C ARG A 370 2.41 15.41 -23.18
N TRP A 371 1.64 15.18 -24.23
CA TRP A 371 0.51 16.04 -24.61
C TRP A 371 -0.51 16.19 -23.47
N TRP A 372 -0.89 15.11 -22.80
CA TRP A 372 -1.81 15.16 -21.65
C TRP A 372 -1.26 16.03 -20.52
N MET A 373 0.02 15.84 -20.17
CA MET A 373 0.67 16.63 -19.13
C MET A 373 0.72 18.11 -19.48
N ASP A 374 1.07 18.44 -20.73
CA ASP A 374 1.07 19.81 -21.24
C ASP A 374 -0.31 20.47 -21.12
N GLU A 375 -1.37 19.77 -21.49
CA GLU A 375 -2.75 20.26 -21.36
C GLU A 375 -3.15 20.50 -19.90
N VAL A 376 -2.82 19.58 -18.99
CA VAL A 376 -3.09 19.75 -17.56
C VAL A 376 -2.37 20.98 -17.01
N LEU A 377 -1.09 21.13 -17.28
CA LEU A 377 -0.28 22.27 -16.81
C LEU A 377 -0.76 23.60 -17.40
N GLN A 378 -1.02 23.64 -18.70
CA GLN A 378 -1.50 24.85 -19.38
C GLN A 378 -2.87 25.29 -18.84
N ARG A 379 -3.80 24.36 -18.66
CA ARG A 379 -5.15 24.65 -18.13
C ARG A 379 -5.08 25.07 -16.66
N TRP A 380 -4.20 24.47 -15.88
CA TRP A 380 -3.95 24.86 -14.49
C TRP A 380 -3.46 26.31 -14.39
N ASP A 381 -2.41 26.66 -15.15
CA ASP A 381 -1.83 28.00 -15.15
C ASP A 381 -2.80 29.07 -15.66
N THR A 382 -3.65 28.71 -16.63
CA THR A 382 -4.65 29.62 -17.20
C THR A 382 -5.76 29.95 -16.21
N ASN A 383 -6.23 28.96 -15.43
CA ASN A 383 -7.35 29.13 -14.52
C ASN A 383 -7.00 29.87 -13.22
N GLN A 384 -5.74 29.87 -12.81
CA GLN A 384 -5.23 30.63 -11.63
C GLN A 384 -6.04 30.38 -10.34
N TYR A 385 -6.26 29.11 -9.98
CA TYR A 385 -7.00 28.74 -8.76
C TYR A 385 -6.37 29.35 -7.50
N SER A 386 -7.14 30.14 -6.75
CA SER A 386 -6.62 30.91 -5.59
C SER A 386 -6.34 30.04 -4.37
N ASN A 387 -7.09 28.96 -4.21
CA ASN A 387 -7.13 28.11 -3.02
C ASN A 387 -6.74 26.66 -3.31
N LEU A 388 -6.11 26.40 -4.45
CA LEU A 388 -5.58 25.08 -4.81
C LEU A 388 -4.07 25.13 -5.09
N GLU A 389 -3.43 23.97 -4.98
CA GLU A 389 -2.02 23.75 -5.30
C GLU A 389 -1.88 22.41 -6.02
N LEU A 390 -1.45 22.43 -7.29
CA LEU A 390 -1.14 21.20 -8.02
C LEU A 390 0.19 20.67 -7.51
N VAL A 391 0.18 19.46 -6.94
CA VAL A 391 1.38 18.87 -6.33
C VAL A 391 1.80 17.58 -7.00
N GLY A 392 0.95 16.98 -7.83
CA GLY A 392 1.27 15.68 -8.41
C GLY A 392 0.35 15.23 -9.51
N LEU A 393 0.75 14.14 -10.14
CA LEU A 393 -0.03 13.41 -11.11
C LEU A 393 -0.13 11.93 -10.71
N TYR A 394 -1.23 11.29 -11.07
CA TYR A 394 -1.55 9.92 -10.66
C TYR A 394 -1.65 8.99 -11.87
N TRP A 395 -0.85 7.93 -11.93
CA TRP A 395 -0.96 6.95 -13.01
C TRP A 395 -2.18 6.05 -12.83
N LEU A 396 -3.11 6.06 -13.80
CA LEU A 396 -4.42 5.42 -13.63
C LEU A 396 -4.38 3.89 -13.61
N SER A 397 -3.49 3.27 -14.39
CA SER A 397 -3.42 1.81 -14.44
C SER A 397 -2.82 1.26 -13.15
N GLU A 398 -3.58 0.42 -12.47
CA GLU A 398 -3.28 -0.09 -11.12
C GLU A 398 -2.27 -1.25 -11.11
N GLN A 399 -1.62 -1.54 -12.24
CA GLN A 399 -0.58 -2.56 -12.38
C GLN A 399 0.49 -2.11 -13.37
N VAL A 400 1.70 -2.67 -13.23
CA VAL A 400 2.70 -2.54 -14.30
C VAL A 400 2.26 -3.40 -15.48
N SER A 401 2.41 -2.89 -16.71
CA SER A 401 2.09 -3.68 -17.90
C SER A 401 2.88 -4.98 -17.93
N THR A 402 2.24 -6.00 -18.50
CA THR A 402 2.80 -7.34 -18.67
C THR A 402 3.79 -7.42 -19.82
N SER A 403 3.80 -6.40 -20.69
CA SER A 403 4.79 -6.26 -21.75
C SER A 403 6.19 -6.00 -21.20
N ALA A 404 7.20 -6.32 -22.01
CA ALA A 404 8.60 -6.08 -21.66
C ALA A 404 8.89 -4.58 -21.46
N SER A 405 8.15 -3.71 -22.16
CA SER A 405 8.33 -2.26 -22.13
C SER A 405 7.47 -1.54 -21.08
N GLY A 406 6.64 -2.28 -20.32
CA GLY A 406 5.82 -1.74 -19.23
C GLY A 406 6.62 -0.92 -18.21
N PRO A 407 7.70 -1.47 -17.60
CA PRO A 407 8.55 -0.72 -16.69
C PRO A 407 9.18 0.53 -17.31
N ASP A 408 9.60 0.47 -18.58
CA ASP A 408 10.23 1.60 -19.27
C ASP A 408 9.24 2.74 -19.51
N MET A 409 7.97 2.41 -19.81
CA MET A 409 6.91 3.40 -19.92
C MET A 409 6.70 4.14 -18.60
N LEU A 410 6.66 3.41 -17.48
CA LEU A 410 6.49 4.02 -16.15
C LEU A 410 7.69 4.88 -15.75
N LYS A 411 8.92 4.42 -16.03
CA LYS A 411 10.15 5.22 -15.82
C LYS A 411 10.09 6.53 -16.62
N TYR A 412 9.62 6.49 -17.87
CA TYR A 412 9.41 7.68 -18.67
C TYR A 412 8.36 8.61 -18.06
N VAL A 413 7.15 8.10 -17.76
CA VAL A 413 6.04 8.88 -17.19
C VAL A 413 6.49 9.58 -15.91
N ASN A 414 7.08 8.82 -14.98
CA ASN A 414 7.51 9.34 -13.69
C ASN A 414 8.65 10.36 -13.83
N GLY A 415 9.62 10.11 -14.72
CA GLY A 415 10.66 11.09 -15.05
C GLY A 415 10.09 12.40 -15.59
N GLN A 416 9.08 12.34 -16.47
CA GLN A 416 8.41 13.54 -16.97
C GLN A 416 7.67 14.30 -15.85
N ILE A 417 7.04 13.60 -14.90
CA ILE A 417 6.39 14.23 -13.75
C ILE A 417 7.42 14.98 -12.89
N HIS A 418 8.59 14.36 -12.66
CA HIS A 418 9.67 14.94 -11.87
C HIS A 418 10.33 16.16 -12.54
N ASP A 419 10.46 16.15 -13.87
CA ASP A 419 10.99 17.29 -14.63
C ASP A 419 10.14 18.56 -14.44
N GLU A 420 8.84 18.42 -14.17
CA GLU A 420 7.91 19.52 -13.85
C GLU A 420 7.91 19.89 -12.35
N GLY A 421 8.72 19.22 -11.53
CA GLY A 421 8.79 19.43 -10.08
C GLY A 421 7.60 18.88 -9.29
N LEU A 422 6.78 18.03 -9.92
CA LEU A 422 5.60 17.39 -9.33
C LEU A 422 5.95 16.02 -8.72
N LYS A 423 5.03 15.47 -7.92
CA LYS A 423 5.12 14.12 -7.34
C LYS A 423 4.28 13.11 -8.13
N SER A 424 4.79 11.89 -8.28
CA SER A 424 4.09 10.80 -8.94
C SER A 424 3.38 9.89 -7.94
N PHE A 425 2.07 9.71 -8.14
CA PHE A 425 1.18 8.93 -7.26
C PHE A 425 0.70 7.63 -7.93
N TRP A 426 0.50 6.58 -7.13
CA TRP A 426 -0.02 5.30 -7.62
C TRP A 426 -0.79 4.51 -6.55
N ILE A 427 -1.81 3.75 -6.96
CA ILE A 427 -2.65 2.94 -6.07
C ILE A 427 -2.79 1.55 -6.71
N PRO A 428 -1.87 0.63 -6.42
CA PRO A 428 -1.96 -0.73 -6.94
C PRO A 428 -2.97 -1.57 -6.16
N HIS A 429 -3.83 -2.29 -6.90
CA HIS A 429 -4.76 -3.28 -6.34
C HIS A 429 -4.01 -4.48 -5.72
N PHE A 430 -4.73 -5.31 -4.95
CA PHE A 430 -4.09 -6.34 -4.13
C PHE A 430 -3.29 -7.37 -4.95
N LEU A 431 -3.75 -7.65 -6.17
CA LEU A 431 -3.12 -8.59 -7.12
C LEU A 431 -2.40 -7.83 -8.25
N ALA A 432 -2.02 -6.57 -8.03
CA ALA A 432 -1.34 -5.76 -9.03
C ALA A 432 0.01 -6.38 -9.40
N TYR A 433 0.18 -6.66 -10.69
CA TYR A 433 1.40 -7.22 -11.22
C TYR A 433 2.58 -6.24 -11.03
N LYS A 434 3.69 -6.76 -10.49
CA LYS A 434 4.94 -6.03 -10.21
C LYS A 434 4.80 -4.78 -9.32
N SER A 435 3.79 -4.73 -8.45
CA SER A 435 3.62 -3.61 -7.51
C SER A 435 4.84 -3.36 -6.62
N TYR A 436 5.63 -4.38 -6.31
CA TYR A 436 6.89 -4.25 -5.57
C TYR A 436 7.96 -3.36 -6.26
N MET A 437 7.83 -3.11 -7.56
CA MET A 437 8.81 -2.34 -8.35
C MET A 437 8.53 -0.83 -8.35
N TRP A 438 7.56 -0.36 -7.58
CA TRP A 438 7.08 1.03 -7.66
C TRP A 438 8.20 2.08 -7.53
N ASP A 439 9.15 1.85 -6.60
CA ASP A 439 10.31 2.73 -6.39
C ASP A 439 11.28 2.66 -7.58
N GLU A 440 11.54 1.46 -8.11
CA GLU A 440 12.41 1.27 -9.28
C GLU A 440 11.87 1.96 -10.54
N VAL A 441 10.55 2.00 -10.70
CA VAL A 441 9.91 2.69 -11.83
C VAL A 441 9.67 4.17 -11.55
N GLY A 442 10.00 4.68 -10.37
CA GLY A 442 10.05 6.10 -10.05
C GLY A 442 8.79 6.73 -9.46
N PHE A 443 7.85 5.95 -8.91
CA PHE A 443 6.74 6.55 -8.16
C PHE A 443 7.24 7.16 -6.85
N ASP A 444 6.61 8.25 -6.38
CA ASP A 444 6.94 8.85 -5.08
C ASP A 444 5.98 8.39 -3.98
N ALA A 445 4.67 8.38 -4.28
CA ALA A 445 3.62 8.19 -3.30
C ALA A 445 2.66 7.08 -3.69
N VAL A 446 2.79 5.94 -3.02
CA VAL A 446 2.02 4.73 -3.32
C VAL A 446 1.12 4.35 -2.14
N ALA A 447 -0.15 4.03 -2.40
CA ALA A 447 -1.05 3.46 -1.39
C ALA A 447 -1.57 2.09 -1.85
N PHE A 448 -1.25 1.02 -1.10
CA PHE A 448 -1.63 -0.33 -1.47
C PHE A 448 -3.11 -0.60 -1.16
N GLN A 449 -3.85 -1.10 -2.13
CA GLN A 449 -5.29 -1.32 -2.05
C GLN A 449 -5.63 -2.76 -1.61
N PRO A 450 -6.37 -2.95 -0.50
CA PRO A 450 -6.73 -4.30 -0.02
C PRO A 450 -7.81 -5.03 -0.85
N ASN A 451 -8.68 -4.31 -1.57
CA ASN A 451 -9.91 -4.81 -2.22
C ASN A 451 -10.92 -5.51 -1.27
N TYR A 452 -10.72 -5.41 0.04
CA TYR A 452 -11.54 -6.11 1.05
C TYR A 452 -13.00 -5.64 1.06
N PHE A 453 -13.25 -4.37 0.74
CA PHE A 453 -14.62 -3.84 0.71
C PHE A 453 -15.48 -4.56 -0.33
N PHE A 454 -14.89 -4.99 -1.45
CA PHE A 454 -15.59 -5.54 -2.61
C PHE A 454 -15.61 -7.06 -2.67
N GLU A 455 -14.54 -7.73 -2.21
CA GLU A 455 -14.42 -9.18 -2.31
C GLU A 455 -15.05 -9.91 -1.12
N ASP A 456 -15.66 -11.08 -1.36
CA ASP A 456 -16.14 -11.95 -0.27
C ASP A 456 -14.99 -12.76 0.33
N MET A 457 -14.39 -12.20 1.38
CA MET A 457 -13.26 -12.80 2.08
C MET A 457 -13.20 -12.41 3.56
N GLY A 458 -12.31 -13.06 4.31
CA GLY A 458 -12.09 -12.75 5.71
C GLY A 458 -11.22 -11.49 5.92
N ASN A 459 -11.35 -10.87 7.09
CA ASN A 459 -10.66 -9.62 7.42
C ASN A 459 -9.14 -9.77 7.58
N GLU A 460 -8.60 -11.00 7.54
CA GLU A 460 -7.18 -11.26 7.39
C GLU A 460 -6.58 -10.61 6.13
N ARG A 461 -7.41 -10.27 5.14
CA ARG A 461 -7.01 -9.45 3.98
C ARG A 461 -6.41 -8.11 4.41
N LEU A 462 -7.00 -7.44 5.39
CA LEU A 462 -6.51 -6.13 5.85
C LEU A 462 -5.15 -6.26 6.55
N ASP A 463 -4.92 -7.37 7.26
CA ASP A 463 -3.62 -7.69 7.84
C ASP A 463 -2.56 -7.94 6.76
N ASP A 464 -2.88 -8.77 5.76
CA ASP A 464 -1.93 -9.08 4.68
C ASP A 464 -1.60 -7.87 3.80
N ALA A 465 -2.59 -7.01 3.54
CA ALA A 465 -2.40 -5.75 2.84
C ALA A 465 -1.52 -4.79 3.66
N ALA A 466 -1.78 -4.67 4.97
CA ALA A 466 -0.95 -3.88 5.87
C ALA A 466 0.49 -4.41 5.95
N TYR A 467 0.66 -5.74 5.99
CA TYR A 467 1.96 -6.38 5.98
C TYR A 467 2.72 -6.14 4.67
N THR A 468 2.04 -6.24 3.53
CA THR A 468 2.59 -5.98 2.20
C THR A 468 2.99 -4.52 2.03
N ALA A 469 2.13 -3.59 2.45
CA ALA A 469 2.42 -2.17 2.41
C ALA A 469 3.69 -1.82 3.22
N LYS A 470 3.83 -2.34 4.44
CA LYS A 470 5.07 -2.14 5.23
C LYS A 470 6.31 -2.72 4.57
N ARG A 471 6.18 -3.92 3.99
CA ARG A 471 7.29 -4.65 3.36
C ARG A 471 7.86 -3.91 2.15
N PHE A 472 6.99 -3.25 1.38
CA PHE A 472 7.37 -2.51 0.19
C PHE A 472 7.40 -0.99 0.40
N GLY A 473 7.27 -0.49 1.64
CA GLY A 473 7.36 0.95 1.90
C GLY A 473 6.20 1.77 1.34
N MET A 474 5.00 1.20 1.24
CA MET A 474 3.79 1.85 0.70
C MET A 474 2.87 2.36 1.83
N GLY A 475 1.97 3.28 1.48
CA GLY A 475 0.78 3.63 2.24
C GLY A 475 -0.34 2.60 2.08
N VAL A 476 -1.55 2.95 2.52
CA VAL A 476 -2.73 2.06 2.46
C VAL A 476 -3.93 2.81 1.88
N GLU A 477 -4.67 2.17 0.98
CA GLU A 477 -5.98 2.67 0.57
C GLU A 477 -7.08 2.17 1.52
N ILE A 478 -7.99 3.06 1.90
CA ILE A 478 -9.23 2.75 2.61
C ILE A 478 -10.38 2.79 1.60
N GLU A 479 -11.10 1.68 1.46
CA GLU A 479 -12.15 1.53 0.45
C GLU A 479 -13.54 1.46 1.10
N PHE A 480 -14.46 2.29 0.60
CA PHE A 480 -15.90 2.19 0.86
C PHE A 480 -16.71 2.87 -0.24
N ASP A 481 -18.02 2.67 -0.25
CA ASP A 481 -18.96 3.40 -1.12
C ASP A 481 -20.35 3.53 -0.46
N GLY A 482 -21.33 4.07 -1.21
CA GLY A 482 -22.71 4.28 -0.74
C GLY A 482 -23.40 3.04 -0.18
N ARG A 483 -22.95 1.82 -0.46
CA ARG A 483 -23.48 0.59 0.15
C ARG A 483 -23.26 0.55 1.65
N MET A 484 -22.22 1.21 2.19
CA MET A 484 -22.03 1.27 3.65
C MET A 484 -23.22 1.94 4.36
N LEU A 485 -23.93 2.84 3.66
CA LEU A 485 -25.07 3.58 4.19
C LEU A 485 -26.32 2.69 4.29
N SER A 486 -26.48 1.72 3.39
CA SER A 486 -27.72 0.94 3.22
C SER A 486 -27.59 -0.56 3.55
N ASP A 487 -26.39 -1.13 3.51
CA ASP A 487 -26.13 -2.56 3.68
C ASP A 487 -25.22 -2.81 4.90
N GLN A 488 -25.68 -3.69 5.80
CA GLN A 488 -24.96 -4.00 7.03
C GLN A 488 -23.62 -4.73 6.80
N VAL A 489 -23.49 -5.53 5.74
CA VAL A 489 -22.24 -6.22 5.41
C VAL A 489 -21.19 -5.20 5.01
N PHE A 490 -21.52 -4.29 4.11
CA PHE A 490 -20.60 -3.23 3.66
C PHE A 490 -20.28 -2.23 4.78
N ARG A 491 -21.25 -1.93 5.63
CA ARG A 491 -21.03 -1.15 6.86
C ARG A 491 -20.01 -1.80 7.79
N ASN A 492 -20.11 -3.12 7.98
CA ASN A 492 -19.15 -3.86 8.81
C ASN A 492 -17.76 -3.85 8.17
N ARG A 493 -17.66 -4.07 6.85
CA ARG A 493 -16.37 -4.01 6.13
C ARG A 493 -15.71 -2.64 6.26
N TYR A 494 -16.46 -1.55 6.06
CA TYR A 494 -15.98 -0.19 6.30
C TYR A 494 -15.43 -0.02 7.72
N LYS A 495 -16.18 -0.48 8.73
CA LYS A 495 -15.71 -0.43 10.12
C LYS A 495 -14.42 -1.26 10.31
N GLU A 496 -14.30 -2.41 9.68
CA GLU A 496 -13.11 -3.26 9.76
C GLU A 496 -11.88 -2.59 9.13
N TYR A 497 -12.01 -1.77 8.08
CA TYR A 497 -10.92 -0.91 7.60
C TYR A 497 -10.46 0.08 8.67
N LEU A 498 -11.38 0.72 9.38
CA LEU A 498 -10.99 1.67 10.43
C LEU A 498 -10.35 0.95 11.64
N ASP A 499 -10.92 -0.18 12.07
CA ASP A 499 -10.36 -1.02 13.12
C ASP A 499 -8.97 -1.54 12.73
N GLY A 500 -8.78 -1.93 11.47
CA GLY A 500 -7.50 -2.34 10.92
C GLY A 500 -6.43 -1.26 11.05
N GLY A 501 -6.79 0.01 10.90
CA GLY A 501 -5.82 1.10 10.98
C GLY A 501 -5.28 1.32 12.38
N VAL A 502 -6.11 1.03 13.40
CA VAL A 502 -5.66 0.99 14.80
C VAL A 502 -4.82 -0.25 15.06
N LYS A 503 -5.26 -1.43 14.59
CA LYS A 503 -4.60 -2.72 14.86
C LYS A 503 -3.24 -2.84 14.18
N TYR A 504 -3.13 -2.37 12.94
CA TYR A 504 -1.95 -2.56 12.09
C TYR A 504 -1.09 -1.29 11.96
N GLY A 505 -1.59 -0.13 12.42
CA GLY A 505 -0.83 1.09 12.64
C GLY A 505 -0.97 2.16 11.55
N TYR A 506 -1.63 1.88 10.42
CA TYR A 506 -1.74 2.83 9.30
C TYR A 506 -2.60 4.07 9.60
N MET A 507 -3.37 4.08 10.69
CA MET A 507 -4.14 5.28 11.06
C MET A 507 -3.23 6.49 11.29
N LYS A 508 -2.12 6.33 12.02
CA LYS A 508 -1.26 7.45 12.43
C LYS A 508 -0.04 7.64 11.54
N ASP A 509 0.63 6.54 11.24
CA ASP A 509 1.98 6.54 10.70
C ASP A 509 1.95 6.06 9.24
N ALA A 510 1.01 6.50 8.42
CA ALA A 510 0.98 6.13 7.01
C ALA A 510 0.33 7.20 6.15
N PHE A 511 0.85 7.37 4.93
CA PHE A 511 0.09 7.95 3.84
C PHE A 511 -1.13 7.09 3.54
N LYS A 512 -2.28 7.72 3.35
CA LYS A 512 -3.55 7.04 3.10
C LYS A 512 -4.25 7.64 1.89
N ALA A 513 -4.77 6.77 1.04
CA ALA A 513 -5.72 7.12 0.00
C ALA A 513 -7.13 6.64 0.40
N TYR A 514 -8.17 7.32 -0.04
CA TYR A 514 -9.56 7.00 0.31
C TYR A 514 -10.41 6.87 -0.95
N TYR A 515 -10.75 5.63 -1.32
CA TYR A 515 -11.79 5.33 -2.30
C TYR A 515 -13.16 5.41 -1.61
N MET A 516 -14.07 6.17 -2.19
CA MET A 516 -15.38 6.47 -1.59
C MET A 516 -16.57 6.20 -2.53
N GLY A 517 -16.32 5.53 -3.65
CA GLY A 517 -17.28 5.38 -4.75
C GLY A 517 -17.41 6.63 -5.63
N SER A 518 -18.31 6.56 -6.60
CA SER A 518 -18.82 7.74 -7.31
C SER A 518 -19.91 8.43 -6.47
N GLY A 519 -20.04 9.75 -6.64
CA GLY A 519 -21.11 10.51 -6.04
C GLY A 519 -20.89 10.90 -4.57
N PRO A 520 -21.82 11.70 -4.01
CA PRO A 520 -21.60 12.45 -2.78
C PRO A 520 -21.86 11.62 -1.50
N VAL A 521 -21.24 10.44 -1.39
CA VAL A 521 -21.41 9.49 -0.26
C VAL A 521 -21.16 10.15 1.10
N LEU A 522 -20.11 10.97 1.22
CA LEU A 522 -19.83 11.67 2.48
C LEU A 522 -20.83 12.77 2.81
N ARG A 523 -21.38 13.48 1.81
CA ARG A 523 -22.48 14.43 2.04
C ARG A 523 -23.71 13.71 2.59
N ASP A 524 -24.06 12.60 1.97
CA ASP A 524 -25.24 11.81 2.35
C ASP A 524 -25.07 11.24 3.77
N ALA A 525 -23.86 10.79 4.12
CA ALA A 525 -23.54 10.38 5.49
C ALA A 525 -23.61 11.56 6.47
N ALA A 526 -22.98 12.69 6.15
CA ALA A 526 -22.87 13.85 7.03
C ALA A 526 -24.22 14.51 7.34
N THR A 527 -25.12 14.58 6.36
CA THR A 527 -26.42 15.26 6.46
C THR A 527 -27.55 14.33 6.95
N SER A 528 -27.28 13.03 7.08
CA SER A 528 -28.28 12.06 7.50
C SER A 528 -28.82 12.34 8.90
N GLN A 529 -30.14 12.21 9.04
CA GLN A 529 -30.84 12.26 10.32
C GLN A 529 -30.90 10.88 10.99
N ASP A 530 -30.47 9.81 10.32
CA ASP A 530 -30.29 8.51 10.96
C ASP A 530 -28.93 8.48 11.69
N PRO A 531 -28.92 8.34 13.04
CA PRO A 531 -27.69 8.27 13.80
C PRO A 531 -26.74 7.16 13.35
N ASP A 532 -27.24 6.03 12.83
CA ASP A 532 -26.37 4.95 12.35
C ASP A 532 -25.56 5.35 11.11
N ILE A 533 -26.17 6.15 10.23
CA ILE A 533 -25.55 6.65 9.00
C ILE A 533 -24.62 7.82 9.31
N ARG A 534 -25.09 8.79 10.10
CA ARG A 534 -24.27 9.94 10.52
C ARG A 534 -22.98 9.51 11.20
N MET A 535 -23.06 8.47 12.03
CA MET A 535 -21.92 7.94 12.76
C MET A 535 -20.77 7.48 11.85
N MET A 536 -21.05 7.01 10.64
CA MET A 536 -20.00 6.57 9.70
C MET A 536 -19.08 7.73 9.30
N TYR A 537 -19.64 8.92 9.11
CA TYR A 537 -18.90 10.13 8.79
C TYR A 537 -18.07 10.61 10.00
N ASP A 538 -18.65 10.56 11.20
CA ASP A 538 -17.95 10.95 12.43
C ASP A 538 -16.83 9.97 12.79
N TRP A 539 -16.97 8.68 12.46
CA TRP A 539 -15.89 7.70 12.54
C TRP A 539 -14.76 8.00 11.57
N LEU A 540 -15.08 8.35 10.32
CA LEU A 540 -14.08 8.74 9.33
C LEU A 540 -13.26 9.94 9.81
N TYR A 541 -13.95 10.98 10.31
CA TYR A 541 -13.28 12.15 10.85
C TYR A 541 -12.33 11.80 12.00
N GLN A 542 -12.80 11.01 12.96
CA GLN A 542 -11.95 10.54 14.06
C GLN A 542 -10.76 9.72 13.56
N PHE A 543 -10.95 8.91 12.52
CA PHE A 543 -9.87 8.10 11.94
C PHE A 543 -8.81 8.97 11.26
N VAL A 544 -9.25 9.92 10.42
CA VAL A 544 -8.38 10.89 9.75
C VAL A 544 -7.59 11.75 10.76
N LYS A 545 -8.19 12.08 11.91
CA LYS A 545 -7.51 12.80 13.01
C LYS A 545 -6.68 11.91 13.93
N GLY A 546 -6.67 10.59 13.71
CA GLY A 546 -5.92 9.64 14.54
C GLY A 546 -6.48 9.44 15.95
N THR A 547 -7.75 9.80 16.16
CA THR A 547 -8.46 9.70 17.46
C THR A 547 -9.48 8.57 17.51
N TYR A 548 -9.75 7.89 16.40
CA TYR A 548 -10.61 6.71 16.34
C TYR A 548 -10.12 5.62 17.29
N GLN A 549 -11.06 4.96 17.96
CA GLN A 549 -10.79 3.87 18.90
C GLN A 549 -11.55 2.62 18.49
N LEU A 550 -11.07 1.45 18.91
CA LEU A 550 -11.86 0.22 18.81
C LEU A 550 -13.08 0.33 19.74
N GLU A 551 -14.15 -0.42 19.44
CA GLU A 551 -15.39 -0.44 20.24
C GLU A 551 -16.04 0.95 20.46
N ASN A 552 -16.05 1.76 19.40
CA ASN A 552 -16.39 3.18 19.38
C ASN A 552 -17.88 3.56 19.39
N THR A 553 -18.72 2.77 20.06
CA THR A 553 -20.20 2.97 20.01
C THR A 553 -20.89 2.95 21.36
N GLY A 554 -20.16 2.64 22.44
CA GLY A 554 -20.72 2.53 23.79
C GLY A 554 -20.64 3.81 24.62
N SER A 555 -21.30 3.80 25.78
CA SER A 555 -21.22 4.87 26.78
C SER A 555 -19.79 5.09 27.32
N LEU A 556 -19.00 4.02 27.42
CA LEU A 556 -17.58 4.08 27.75
C LEU A 556 -16.79 4.83 26.68
N HIS A 557 -17.07 4.58 25.40
CA HIS A 557 -16.45 5.31 24.30
C HIS A 557 -16.82 6.79 24.34
N LEU A 558 -18.12 7.12 24.46
CA LEU A 558 -18.57 8.51 24.55
C LEU A 558 -17.92 9.25 25.74
N LYS A 559 -17.72 8.57 26.87
CA LYS A 559 -16.97 9.13 28.00
C LYS A 559 -15.49 9.38 27.64
N GLY A 560 -14.83 8.40 27.03
CA GLY A 560 -13.45 8.53 26.57
C GLY A 560 -13.28 9.67 25.54
N LEU A 561 -14.27 9.87 24.68
CA LEU A 561 -14.30 10.97 23.71
C LEU A 561 -14.37 12.34 24.41
N VAL A 562 -15.17 12.49 25.47
CA VAL A 562 -15.18 13.71 26.29
C VAL A 562 -13.80 13.98 26.88
N ASP A 563 -13.14 12.96 27.43
CA ASP A 563 -11.82 13.08 28.03
C ASP A 563 -10.75 13.46 26.97
N GLN A 564 -10.81 12.86 25.77
CA GLN A 564 -9.93 13.20 24.64
C GLN A 564 -10.12 14.65 24.20
N LEU A 565 -11.37 15.10 24.05
CA LEU A 565 -11.69 16.46 23.65
C LEU A 565 -11.31 17.49 24.73
N GLU A 566 -11.39 17.14 26.02
CA GLU A 566 -10.84 17.96 27.12
C GLU A 566 -9.32 18.11 27.00
N GLN A 567 -8.59 17.02 26.75
CA GLN A 567 -7.14 17.06 26.55
C GLN A 567 -6.74 17.86 25.31
N ALA A 568 -7.58 17.86 24.26
CA ALA A 568 -7.40 18.67 23.07
C ALA A 568 -7.78 20.16 23.26
N GLY A 569 -8.26 20.56 24.44
CA GLY A 569 -8.62 21.95 24.74
C GLY A 569 -9.96 22.40 24.15
N GLU A 570 -10.84 21.47 23.80
CA GLU A 570 -12.13 21.76 23.15
C GLU A 570 -13.24 22.18 24.13
N PHE A 571 -12.88 22.41 25.39
CA PHE A 571 -13.76 22.89 26.45
C PHE A 571 -13.21 24.17 27.08
N ALA A 572 -14.08 25.13 27.36
CA ALA A 572 -13.68 26.41 27.97
C ALA A 572 -13.11 26.26 29.40
N ASN A 573 -13.48 25.18 30.11
CA ASN A 573 -12.94 24.84 31.42
C ASN A 573 -13.20 23.36 31.78
N GLN A 574 -12.43 22.83 32.73
CA GLN A 574 -12.56 21.45 33.23
C GLN A 574 -13.93 21.16 33.87
N GLY A 575 -14.64 22.18 34.36
CA GLY A 575 -15.97 22.01 34.95
C GLY A 575 -17.02 21.55 33.92
N ALA A 576 -16.93 22.06 32.69
CA ALA A 576 -17.82 21.67 31.60
C ALA A 576 -17.64 20.19 31.24
N ALA A 577 -16.41 19.75 30.95
CA ALA A 577 -16.10 18.35 30.66
C ALA A 577 -16.49 17.41 31.81
N ARG A 578 -16.08 17.71 33.05
CA ARG A 578 -16.42 16.90 34.23
C ARG A 578 -17.92 16.75 34.45
N SER A 579 -18.71 17.79 34.16
CA SER A 579 -20.16 17.73 34.31
C SER A 579 -20.83 16.77 33.31
N LEU A 580 -20.29 16.67 32.09
CA LEU A 580 -20.72 15.70 31.09
C LEU A 580 -20.30 14.28 31.48
N VAL A 581 -19.04 14.09 31.92
CA VAL A 581 -18.54 12.81 32.43
C VAL A 581 -19.41 12.28 33.57
N ALA A 582 -19.81 13.14 34.52
CA ALA A 582 -20.69 12.74 35.63
C ALA A 582 -22.06 12.24 35.17
N LYS A 583 -22.60 12.76 34.06
CA LYS A 583 -23.83 12.22 33.45
C LYS A 583 -23.58 10.84 32.87
N LEU A 584 -22.48 10.65 32.14
CA LEU A 584 -22.10 9.37 31.54
C LEU A 584 -21.78 8.30 32.58
N ASP A 585 -21.15 8.65 33.71
CA ASP A 585 -20.95 7.75 34.86
C ASP A 585 -22.28 7.23 35.44
N SER A 586 -23.37 7.98 35.26
CA SER A 586 -24.70 7.51 35.63
C SER A 586 -25.26 6.56 34.57
N VAL A 587 -25.08 6.88 33.28
CA VAL A 587 -25.48 6.00 32.15
C VAL A 587 -24.82 4.63 32.28
N ILE A 588 -23.48 4.59 32.35
CA ILE A 588 -22.67 3.37 32.46
C ILE A 588 -23.14 2.49 33.63
N ARG A 589 -23.29 3.08 34.82
CA ARG A 589 -23.73 2.36 36.03
C ARG A 589 -25.10 1.72 35.89
N PHE A 590 -26.02 2.32 35.12
CA PHE A 590 -27.34 1.74 34.90
C PHE A 590 -27.35 0.70 33.78
N GLU A 591 -26.50 0.85 32.76
CA GLU A 591 -26.26 -0.20 31.77
C GLU A 591 -25.68 -1.47 32.40
N GLU A 592 -24.66 -1.34 33.27
CA GLU A 592 -24.06 -2.46 34.01
C GLU A 592 -25.09 -3.21 34.89
N LYS A 593 -26.14 -2.52 35.33
CA LYS A 593 -27.26 -3.10 36.10
C LYS A 593 -28.38 -3.66 35.22
N GLY A 594 -28.24 -3.64 33.90
CA GLY A 594 -29.26 -4.04 32.94
C GLY A 594 -30.48 -3.12 32.89
N ASN A 595 -30.40 -1.90 33.45
CA ASN A 595 -31.51 -0.95 33.51
C ASN A 595 -31.43 0.09 32.40
N LYS A 596 -31.67 -0.36 31.16
CA LYS A 596 -31.63 0.48 29.95
C LYS A 596 -32.50 1.73 30.03
N LYS A 597 -33.67 1.64 30.66
CA LYS A 597 -34.58 2.78 30.82
C LYS A 597 -33.97 3.91 31.64
N GLN A 598 -33.28 3.59 32.73
CA GLN A 598 -32.58 4.60 33.54
C GLN A 598 -31.33 5.11 32.84
N ALA A 599 -30.60 4.25 32.14
CA ALA A 599 -29.47 4.67 31.31
C ALA A 599 -29.90 5.70 30.26
N ALA A 600 -30.98 5.44 29.52
CA ALA A 600 -31.56 6.37 28.55
C ALA A 600 -31.99 7.70 29.19
N HIS A 601 -32.61 7.67 30.37
CA HIS A 601 -32.97 8.90 31.10
C HIS A 601 -31.75 9.76 31.48
N HIS A 602 -30.65 9.12 31.90
CA HIS A 602 -29.41 9.83 32.19
C HIS A 602 -28.73 10.37 30.93
N LEU A 603 -28.85 9.65 29.81
CA LEU A 603 -28.35 10.10 28.51
C LEU A 603 -29.13 11.31 28.00
N ASP A 604 -30.45 11.37 28.16
CA ASP A 604 -31.23 12.59 27.88
C ASP A 604 -30.70 13.79 28.69
N GLY A 605 -30.29 13.54 29.93
CA GLY A 605 -29.68 14.53 30.81
C GLY A 605 -28.29 14.97 30.36
N PHE A 606 -27.52 14.08 29.73
CA PHE A 606 -26.25 14.41 29.05
C PHE A 606 -26.52 15.30 27.83
N MET A 607 -27.46 14.92 26.95
CA MET A 607 -27.77 15.66 25.73
C MET A 607 -28.20 17.09 26.02
N LYS A 608 -29.12 17.29 26.98
CA LYS A 608 -29.55 18.64 27.40
C LYS A 608 -28.42 19.48 27.96
N LEU A 609 -27.49 18.85 28.68
CA LEU A 609 -26.33 19.55 29.25
C LEU A 609 -25.33 19.92 28.14
N LEU A 610 -25.12 19.05 27.17
CA LEU A 610 -24.30 19.32 26.00
C LEU A 610 -24.83 20.51 25.19
N ASP A 611 -26.14 20.59 24.95
CA ASP A 611 -26.78 21.72 24.28
C ASP A 611 -26.58 23.04 25.05
N SER A 612 -26.76 23.00 26.37
CA SER A 612 -26.50 24.15 27.25
C SER A 612 -25.04 24.61 27.19
N HIS A 613 -24.11 23.66 27.10
CA HIS A 613 -22.68 23.97 26.98
C HIS A 613 -22.33 24.56 25.61
N LYS A 614 -22.95 24.09 24.53
CA LYS A 614 -22.82 24.75 23.21
C LYS A 614 -23.32 26.20 23.27
N GLN A 615 -24.52 26.43 23.82
CA GLN A 615 -25.12 27.77 23.87
C GLN A 615 -24.31 28.77 24.70
N SER A 616 -23.63 28.28 25.75
CA SER A 616 -22.77 29.10 26.60
C SER A 616 -21.33 29.24 26.09
N GLY A 617 -20.97 28.58 24.98
CA GLY A 617 -19.61 28.54 24.46
C GLY A 617 -18.63 27.71 25.30
N ALA A 618 -19.15 26.84 26.18
CA ALA A 618 -18.36 25.98 27.04
C ALA A 618 -17.79 24.74 26.32
N VAL A 619 -18.38 24.38 25.17
CA VAL A 619 -17.92 23.33 24.24
C VAL A 619 -17.71 23.97 22.88
N SER A 620 -16.59 23.63 22.22
CA SER A 620 -16.26 24.20 20.92
C SER A 620 -17.21 23.76 19.80
N ALA A 621 -17.19 24.49 18.68
CA ALA A 621 -17.91 24.12 17.47
C ALA A 621 -17.45 22.79 16.86
N ARG A 622 -16.22 22.35 17.16
CA ARG A 622 -15.63 21.08 16.70
C ARG A 622 -16.04 19.90 17.59
N ALA A 623 -16.03 20.06 18.91
CA ALA A 623 -16.37 18.99 19.85
C ALA A 623 -17.87 18.68 19.89
N TYR A 624 -18.72 19.71 19.78
CA TYR A 624 -20.16 19.53 19.94
C TYR A 624 -20.78 18.54 18.93
N PRO A 625 -20.53 18.63 17.61
CA PRO A 625 -21.12 17.71 16.64
C PRO A 625 -20.76 16.24 16.90
N LEU A 626 -19.51 15.97 17.27
CA LEU A 626 -19.05 14.63 17.60
C LEU A 626 -19.76 14.06 18.84
N LEU A 627 -19.79 14.83 19.94
CA LEU A 627 -20.44 14.40 21.17
C LEU A 627 -21.95 14.21 20.98
N LYS A 628 -22.57 15.07 20.17
CA LYS A 628 -24.00 15.01 19.87
C LYS A 628 -24.32 13.75 19.07
N ALA A 629 -23.62 13.50 17.97
CA ALA A 629 -23.87 12.33 17.13
C ALA A 629 -23.63 11.00 17.88
N ASN A 630 -22.58 10.92 18.72
CA ASN A 630 -22.33 9.76 19.57
C ASN A 630 -23.41 9.57 20.64
N GLY A 631 -23.90 10.67 21.23
CA GLY A 631 -25.04 10.63 22.14
C GLY A 631 -26.34 10.17 21.47
N GLU A 632 -26.64 10.63 20.26
CA GLU A 632 -27.82 10.23 19.48
C GLU A 632 -27.75 8.77 19.04
N TYR A 633 -26.58 8.31 18.60
CA TYR A 633 -26.33 6.90 18.30
C TYR A 633 -26.58 6.04 19.55
N LEU A 634 -25.95 6.37 20.68
CA LEU A 634 -26.14 5.62 21.92
C LEU A 634 -27.60 5.63 22.38
N ALA A 635 -28.31 6.75 22.21
CA ALA A 635 -29.73 6.86 22.55
C ALA A 635 -30.61 5.94 21.70
N LYS A 636 -30.32 5.81 20.39
CA LYS A 636 -31.00 4.88 19.49
C LYS A 636 -30.85 3.42 19.94
N HIS A 637 -29.64 3.03 20.39
CA HIS A 637 -29.31 1.64 20.76
C HIS A 637 -29.58 1.28 22.23
N LEU A 638 -29.95 2.27 23.06
CA LEU A 638 -30.41 2.06 24.44
C LEU A 638 -31.92 1.81 24.56
N GLN A 639 -32.70 2.15 23.54
CA GLN A 639 -34.14 1.86 23.45
C GLN A 639 -34.37 0.37 23.18
#